data_AF-A0A8T6H584-F1
#
_entry.id   AF-A0A8T6H584-F1
#
_cell.length_a   1.000
_cell.length_b   1.000
_cell.length_c   1.000
_cell.angle_alpha   90.00
_cell.angle_beta   90.00
_cell.angle_gamma   90.00
#
_symmetry.space_group_name_H-M   'P 1'
#
loop_
_entity.id
_entity.type
_entity.pdbx_description
1 polymer ?
#
loop_
_entity_poly.entity_id
_entity_poly.type
_entity_poly.pdbx_seq_one_letter_code
_entity_poly.pdbx_strand_id
1 'polypeptide(L)'
;MTPEPPLPPTKARGAGCWLIGCASIIIAVALTALGLILPPFDLPDRLLARSYTPLNAGAPELIHASALRLAVSADEASADFALKITRNSAAEFRADSPDQPLWLPAARDAMPADYRLLSAVYLLESRGAPPSSLSIELNHPAKSNRLELRGWDGDNWRFIPSSRSGDVSTGKADFAPLAVALFERPAVKPVVLVSQDVRHDLNSEAIGVATILSPAGLRPTEQGGLVGSLAPGGDNDSAYQYMPLIRNFLDPQALDLTAVESILGNPALQMRHIDQIRRLLNVNQFDGVFIDYRGFSADLSEEYTQFVHALGESLAQQGQRLGIVVAAERSAVGAWRGGAFDWPRLGAAADYILLRAALHPRDFAYGASNGVEALLRAAVGAVEGHKLLLGLRAGSLREAKGVLTYTDWHGAFAPAGDVVLQADDISEIGSIEPGAVVRASLSGYRLRLGFDKGARTTYLEYLDQDGASVARAWLTDAAALRHRLDQTLPFAIGGVAFDDLLALERAAPLISTILNYKSSQPVAPDPSRLLARWSIDAADGPLDQIDTKLDEGLVLTLEAPDGNYAVNWSVIGDKGVVSGRQGAVLPLFAATPTPTPTPTPTPTPVPRVVVAPAAGSGASYGSAPPPAGSIRIEIGGHVTDTGNPRAIGPMRAAGMTWMKKQERFSWRSPADVAPVISTARSHGFKILIGAVGDRNELAQGGQSYIDAFTDWLQRIAAQGADAIEVWNEPNLDREWPRGQISGLAYAEMLKLAYRKIKQGNPATMVISAAPAPTGVADWPDRVMPDNRWLRQMVEGGGLNYLDCVGAHYNEGIVPPSQTSGDPRGDNYYTRYFFGMLHGYISITRRPICFTELGYVTSEGLPNLPEYFSWARNVTLQQQATWLAQAAALASQSGQVRLLIVWNIDFTHYGADPQAGYAIVRPDGSCPACNALAAAR
;
A
#
# COMPACT_ATOMS: atom_id res chain seq x y z
N MET A 1 144.78 -23.43 -35.99
CA MET A 1 144.42 -22.57 -34.84
C MET A 1 142.90 -22.57 -34.72
N THR A 2 142.38 -23.09 -33.62
CA THR A 2 140.95 -23.13 -33.27
C THR A 2 140.43 -21.73 -32.89
N PRO A 3 139.12 -21.48 -33.07
CA PRO A 3 138.28 -21.22 -31.88
C PRO A 3 136.86 -21.84 -32.00
N GLU A 4 136.48 -22.63 -30.99
CA GLU A 4 135.33 -22.44 -30.07
C GLU A 4 133.94 -22.88 -30.56
N PRO A 5 133.13 -23.57 -29.71
CA PRO A 5 131.80 -24.05 -30.07
C PRO A 5 130.72 -22.98 -29.78
N PRO A 6 129.61 -22.94 -30.53
CA PRO A 6 128.46 -22.14 -30.15
C PRO A 6 127.57 -22.85 -29.11
N LEU A 7 127.11 -22.05 -28.14
CA LEU A 7 126.18 -22.36 -27.05
C LEU A 7 124.80 -22.86 -27.54
N PRO A 8 124.02 -23.57 -26.69
CA PRO A 8 122.70 -24.10 -27.07
C PRO A 8 121.64 -22.98 -27.14
N PRO A 9 120.64 -23.07 -28.04
CA PRO A 9 119.53 -22.13 -28.08
C PRO A 9 118.56 -22.38 -26.92
N THR A 10 118.39 -21.37 -26.08
CA THR A 10 117.29 -21.30 -25.11
C THR A 10 115.95 -21.20 -25.84
N LYS A 11 115.10 -22.22 -25.71
CA LYS A 11 113.68 -22.14 -26.08
C LYS A 11 112.95 -21.26 -25.06
N ALA A 12 112.78 -19.98 -25.38
CA ALA A 12 111.76 -19.16 -24.76
C ALA A 12 110.40 -19.51 -25.40
N ARG A 13 109.49 -20.07 -24.60
CA ARG A 13 108.11 -20.39 -24.97
C ARG A 13 107.33 -19.09 -25.21
N GLY A 14 106.91 -18.87 -26.46
CA GLY A 14 105.97 -17.80 -26.81
C GLY A 14 104.54 -18.16 -26.40
N ALA A 15 104.07 -17.65 -25.26
CA ALA A 15 102.69 -17.73 -24.79
C ALA A 15 101.82 -16.53 -25.23
N GLY A 16 102.19 -15.83 -26.32
CA GLY A 16 101.54 -14.58 -26.75
C GLY A 16 100.30 -14.75 -27.64
N CYS A 17 100.23 -15.78 -28.48
CA CYS A 17 99.13 -15.91 -29.45
C CYS A 17 97.83 -16.49 -28.85
N TRP A 18 97.91 -17.28 -27.77
CA TRP A 18 96.72 -17.84 -27.13
C TRP A 18 95.93 -16.79 -26.34
N LEU A 19 96.62 -15.84 -25.70
CA LEU A 19 95.97 -14.77 -24.93
C LEU A 19 95.15 -13.82 -25.83
N ILE A 20 95.66 -13.48 -27.02
CA ILE A 20 94.96 -12.64 -27.99
C ILE A 20 93.77 -13.38 -28.60
N GLY A 21 93.92 -14.68 -28.90
CA GLY A 21 92.82 -15.52 -29.36
C GLY A 21 91.70 -15.63 -28.32
N CYS A 22 92.03 -15.88 -27.06
CA CYS A 22 91.06 -15.92 -25.97
C CYS A 22 90.37 -14.57 -25.74
N ALA A 23 91.11 -13.45 -25.75
CA ALA A 23 90.54 -12.12 -25.59
C ALA A 23 89.58 -11.77 -26.75
N SER A 24 89.93 -12.13 -27.99
CA SER A 24 89.09 -11.88 -29.17
C SER A 24 87.78 -12.70 -29.12
N ILE A 25 87.85 -13.95 -28.67
CA ILE A 25 86.66 -14.80 -28.46
C ILE A 25 85.77 -14.22 -27.36
N ILE A 26 86.36 -13.78 -26.24
CA ILE A 26 85.60 -13.17 -25.13
C ILE A 26 84.88 -11.90 -25.59
N ILE A 27 85.56 -11.03 -26.35
CA ILE A 27 84.97 -9.81 -26.90
C ILE A 27 83.88 -10.14 -27.93
N ALA A 28 84.10 -11.11 -28.82
CA ALA A 28 83.09 -11.53 -29.79
C ALA A 28 81.84 -12.12 -29.10
N VAL A 29 82.01 -12.94 -28.06
CA VAL A 29 80.90 -13.47 -27.25
C VAL A 29 80.17 -12.34 -26.52
N ALA A 30 80.90 -11.38 -25.93
CA ALA A 30 80.31 -10.24 -25.25
C ALA A 30 79.51 -9.34 -26.21
N LEU A 31 80.04 -9.04 -27.39
CA LEU A 31 79.35 -8.25 -28.42
C LEU A 31 78.16 -9.00 -29.02
N THR A 32 78.23 -10.33 -29.15
CA THR A 32 77.09 -11.15 -29.59
C THR A 32 76.00 -11.19 -28.54
N ALA A 33 76.35 -11.35 -27.26
CA ALA A 33 75.41 -11.27 -26.15
C ALA A 33 74.76 -9.88 -26.05
N LEU A 34 75.54 -8.81 -26.24
CA LEU A 34 75.02 -7.44 -26.27
C LEU A 34 74.11 -7.20 -27.48
N GLY A 35 74.46 -7.71 -28.66
CA GLY A 35 73.64 -7.64 -29.87
C GLY A 35 72.34 -8.46 -29.77
N LEU A 36 72.32 -9.53 -28.96
CA LEU A 36 71.10 -10.26 -28.62
C LEU A 36 70.22 -9.49 -27.62
N ILE A 37 70.79 -8.62 -26.79
CA ILE A 37 70.04 -7.82 -25.79
C ILE A 37 69.50 -6.51 -26.38
N LEU A 38 70.08 -6.01 -27.48
CA LEU A 38 69.68 -4.76 -28.14
C LEU A 38 68.72 -4.99 -29.32
N PRO A 39 67.97 -3.95 -29.77
CA PRO A 39 67.11 -4.04 -30.96
C PRO A 39 67.92 -4.42 -32.21
N PRO A 40 67.40 -5.29 -33.10
CA PRO A 40 66.03 -5.79 -33.18
C PRO A 40 65.77 -7.14 -32.47
N PHE A 41 66.75 -7.68 -31.73
CA PHE A 41 66.68 -9.04 -31.19
C PHE A 41 66.01 -9.13 -29.82
N ASP A 42 66.27 -8.17 -28.91
CA ASP A 42 65.66 -8.05 -27.56
C ASP A 42 65.38 -9.42 -26.90
N LEU A 43 66.40 -10.27 -26.88
CA LEU A 43 66.30 -11.68 -26.48
C LEU A 43 65.73 -11.87 -25.05
N PRO A 44 66.06 -11.04 -24.04
CA PRO A 44 65.43 -11.14 -22.72
C PRO A 44 63.92 -10.91 -22.78
N ASP A 45 63.46 -9.93 -23.55
CA ASP A 45 62.03 -9.68 -23.73
C ASP A 45 61.36 -10.78 -24.54
N ARG A 46 62.02 -11.36 -25.56
CA ARG A 46 61.47 -12.50 -26.31
C ARG A 46 61.40 -13.79 -25.49
N LEU A 47 62.34 -14.02 -24.57
CA LEU A 47 62.32 -15.18 -23.68
C LEU A 47 61.27 -15.02 -22.57
N LEU A 48 61.11 -13.82 -22.01
CA LEU A 48 60.06 -13.51 -21.03
C LEU A 48 58.66 -13.42 -21.67
N ALA A 49 58.56 -12.94 -22.92
CA ALA A 49 57.30 -12.87 -23.67
C ALA A 49 56.67 -14.23 -23.96
N ARG A 50 57.44 -15.34 -23.98
CA ARG A 50 56.89 -16.70 -24.10
C ARG A 50 55.93 -17.09 -22.98
N SER A 51 55.96 -16.37 -21.85
CA SER A 51 55.12 -16.64 -20.68
C SER A 51 53.82 -15.83 -20.67
N TYR A 52 53.69 -14.82 -21.54
CA TYR A 52 52.51 -13.94 -21.63
C TYR A 52 51.76 -14.24 -22.92
N THR A 53 50.44 -14.39 -22.83
CA THR A 53 49.56 -14.63 -23.97
C THR A 53 48.85 -13.34 -24.35
N PRO A 54 48.88 -12.91 -25.62
CA PRO A 54 48.15 -11.72 -26.07
C PRO A 54 46.65 -11.84 -25.78
N LEU A 55 46.05 -10.77 -25.29
CA LEU A 55 44.60 -10.63 -25.14
C LEU A 55 44.20 -9.30 -25.78
N ASN A 56 43.98 -9.31 -27.09
CA ASN A 56 43.78 -8.10 -27.89
C ASN A 56 42.78 -8.33 -29.04
N ALA A 57 42.55 -7.35 -29.92
CA ALA A 57 41.57 -7.48 -31.01
C ALA A 57 41.82 -8.69 -31.95
N GLY A 58 43.07 -9.14 -32.11
CA GLY A 58 43.41 -10.33 -32.92
C GLY A 58 43.29 -11.65 -32.16
N ALA A 59 43.30 -11.61 -30.83
CA ALA A 59 43.11 -12.73 -29.91
C ALA A 59 42.23 -12.27 -28.73
N PRO A 60 40.92 -12.07 -28.93
CA PRO A 60 40.06 -11.38 -27.97
C PRO A 60 39.70 -12.22 -26.74
N GLU A 61 40.22 -13.44 -26.66
CA GLU A 61 39.88 -14.41 -25.65
C GLU A 61 41.09 -15.25 -25.23
N LEU A 62 41.19 -15.52 -23.93
CA LEU A 62 42.20 -16.36 -23.31
C LEU A 62 41.54 -17.39 -22.38
N ILE A 63 41.76 -18.68 -22.65
CA ILE A 63 41.26 -19.80 -21.81
C ILE A 63 42.42 -20.45 -21.06
N HIS A 64 42.31 -20.55 -19.74
CA HIS A 64 43.28 -21.21 -18.88
C HIS A 64 42.71 -22.51 -18.28
N ALA A 65 43.27 -23.64 -18.72
CA ALA A 65 42.98 -25.00 -18.21
C ALA A 65 41.47 -25.34 -18.12
N SER A 66 40.65 -24.78 -19.02
CA SER A 66 39.18 -24.88 -19.02
C SER A 66 38.51 -24.38 -17.73
N ALA A 67 39.23 -23.73 -16.82
CA ALA A 67 38.72 -23.31 -15.52
C ALA A 67 38.43 -21.81 -15.45
N LEU A 68 39.22 -21.01 -16.15
CA LEU A 68 39.06 -19.56 -16.26
C LEU A 68 39.13 -19.17 -17.73
N ARG A 69 38.18 -18.34 -18.18
CA ARG A 69 38.18 -17.70 -19.48
C ARG A 69 38.09 -16.19 -19.29
N LEU A 70 38.98 -15.47 -19.96
CA LEU A 70 39.05 -14.01 -19.97
C LEU A 70 38.80 -13.52 -21.39
N ALA A 71 38.01 -12.46 -21.55
CA ALA A 71 37.75 -11.87 -22.85
C ALA A 71 37.68 -10.34 -22.79
N VAL A 72 38.08 -9.69 -23.88
CA VAL A 72 38.05 -8.23 -24.05
C VAL A 72 37.18 -7.88 -25.25
N SER A 73 36.52 -6.72 -25.20
CA SER A 73 35.85 -6.19 -26.39
C SER A 73 36.91 -5.77 -27.42
N ALA A 74 36.67 -6.03 -28.71
CA ALA A 74 37.62 -5.70 -29.77
C ALA A 74 37.94 -4.19 -29.82
N ASP A 75 36.97 -3.35 -29.45
CA ASP A 75 37.08 -1.89 -29.46
C ASP A 75 37.84 -1.32 -28.23
N GLU A 76 37.94 -2.11 -27.15
CA GLU A 76 38.60 -1.73 -25.88
C GLU A 76 39.99 -2.37 -25.73
N ALA A 77 40.38 -3.20 -26.69
CA ALA A 77 41.58 -4.02 -26.62
C ALA A 77 42.84 -3.26 -27.06
N SER A 78 43.78 -3.04 -26.13
CA SER A 78 45.11 -2.53 -26.51
C SER A 78 45.89 -3.59 -27.31
N ALA A 79 46.57 -3.15 -28.37
CA ALA A 79 47.34 -4.04 -29.24
C ALA A 79 48.50 -4.73 -28.50
N ASP A 80 49.04 -4.10 -27.45
CA ASP A 80 50.17 -4.57 -26.66
C ASP A 80 49.77 -5.34 -25.38
N PHE A 81 48.47 -5.48 -25.09
CA PHE A 81 48.02 -6.13 -23.86
C PHE A 81 48.22 -7.65 -23.92
N ALA A 82 48.91 -8.18 -22.91
CA ALA A 82 49.16 -9.61 -22.76
C ALA A 82 49.13 -10.04 -21.29
N LEU A 83 48.65 -11.26 -21.03
CA LEU A 83 48.45 -11.80 -19.69
C LEU A 83 49.20 -13.11 -19.47
N LYS A 84 49.73 -13.28 -18.26
CA LYS A 84 50.16 -14.56 -17.71
C LYS A 84 49.26 -14.92 -16.53
N ILE A 85 48.64 -16.10 -16.59
CA ILE A 85 47.71 -16.58 -15.57
C ILE A 85 48.42 -17.62 -14.70
N THR A 86 48.47 -17.36 -13.39
CA THR A 86 49.00 -18.31 -12.39
C THR A 86 47.87 -18.75 -11.46
N ARG A 87 47.59 -20.06 -11.43
CA ARG A 87 46.57 -20.64 -10.55
C ARG A 87 47.17 -20.99 -9.18
N ASN A 88 46.56 -20.48 -8.12
CA ASN A 88 46.87 -20.82 -6.73
C ASN A 88 45.64 -21.49 -6.11
N SER A 89 45.77 -22.73 -5.63
CA SER A 89 44.68 -23.41 -4.93
C SER A 89 44.26 -22.65 -3.67
N ALA A 90 43.03 -22.88 -3.20
CA ALA A 90 42.57 -22.29 -1.93
C ALA A 90 43.41 -22.74 -0.72
N ALA A 91 44.13 -23.86 -0.80
CA ALA A 91 45.06 -24.31 0.24
C ALA A 91 46.36 -23.52 0.19
N GLU A 92 46.97 -23.37 -1.00
CA GLU A 92 48.18 -22.57 -1.21
C GLU A 92 47.95 -21.10 -0.87
N PHE A 93 46.79 -20.56 -1.24
CA PHE A 93 46.44 -19.18 -0.93
C PHE A 93 46.32 -18.93 0.58
N ARG A 94 45.89 -19.93 1.36
CA ARG A 94 45.75 -19.80 2.83
C ARG A 94 47.02 -20.11 3.58
N ALA A 95 47.92 -20.92 3.00
CA ALA A 95 49.16 -21.32 3.65
C ALA A 95 50.01 -20.08 3.97
N ASP A 96 50.54 -20.01 5.18
CA ASP A 96 51.50 -18.98 5.57
C ASP A 96 52.90 -19.59 5.56
N SER A 97 53.72 -19.18 4.59
CA SER A 97 55.08 -19.69 4.38
C SER A 97 56.07 -18.53 4.32
N PRO A 98 57.28 -18.65 4.92
CA PRO A 98 58.31 -17.62 4.84
C PRO A 98 58.74 -17.27 3.41
N ASP A 99 58.63 -18.23 2.48
CA ASP A 99 59.06 -18.09 1.09
C ASP A 99 57.91 -17.72 0.12
N GLN A 100 56.78 -17.23 0.64
CA GLN A 100 55.62 -16.89 -0.18
C GLN A 100 55.83 -15.60 -1.02
N PRO A 101 55.29 -15.53 -2.25
CA PRO A 101 55.30 -14.31 -3.06
C PRO A 101 54.71 -13.09 -2.34
N LEU A 102 55.27 -11.89 -2.57
CA LEU A 102 54.87 -10.64 -1.90
C LEU A 102 53.38 -10.28 -2.05
N TRP A 103 52.73 -10.69 -3.15
CA TRP A 103 51.32 -10.41 -3.39
C TRP A 103 50.38 -11.23 -2.49
N LEU A 104 50.80 -12.42 -2.04
CA LEU A 104 49.93 -13.35 -1.30
C LEU A 104 49.50 -12.81 0.07
N PRO A 105 50.40 -12.27 0.91
CA PRO A 105 50.02 -11.61 2.15
C PRO A 105 49.07 -10.43 1.90
N ALA A 106 49.42 -9.53 0.98
CA ALA A 106 48.60 -8.35 0.66
C ALA A 106 47.19 -8.73 0.19
N ALA A 107 47.08 -9.70 -0.72
CA ALA A 107 45.79 -10.19 -1.20
C ALA A 107 44.99 -10.94 -0.13
N ARG A 108 45.64 -11.66 0.79
CA ARG A 108 44.97 -12.30 1.93
C ARG A 108 44.45 -11.27 2.92
N ASP A 109 45.27 -10.30 3.29
CA ASP A 109 44.92 -9.26 4.27
C ASP A 109 43.81 -8.35 3.75
N ALA A 110 43.75 -8.15 2.43
CA ALA A 110 42.69 -7.41 1.74
C ALA A 110 41.36 -8.19 1.64
N MET A 111 41.30 -9.47 2.01
CA MET A 111 40.06 -10.24 1.93
C MET A 111 38.97 -9.60 2.79
N PRO A 112 37.73 -9.50 2.29
CA PRO A 112 36.61 -9.04 3.11
C PRO A 112 36.45 -9.94 4.33
N ALA A 113 36.25 -9.33 5.51
CA ALA A 113 36.10 -10.06 6.76
C ALA A 113 34.93 -11.07 6.68
N ASP A 114 35.11 -12.26 7.27
CA ASP A 114 34.14 -13.36 7.32
C ASP A 114 33.74 -13.97 5.97
N TYR A 115 34.36 -13.56 4.85
CA TYR A 115 34.17 -14.20 3.55
C TYR A 115 34.99 -15.49 3.47
N ARG A 116 34.41 -16.50 2.80
CA ARG A 116 35.08 -17.80 2.59
C ARG A 116 35.49 -17.96 1.14
N LEU A 117 36.79 -18.14 0.89
CA LEU A 117 37.30 -18.47 -0.44
C LEU A 117 36.82 -19.87 -0.88
N LEU A 118 36.22 -19.96 -2.07
CA LEU A 118 35.63 -21.19 -2.63
C LEU A 118 36.38 -21.77 -3.83
N SER A 119 37.00 -20.92 -4.64
CA SER A 119 37.77 -21.34 -5.81
C SER A 119 39.27 -21.27 -5.56
N ALA A 120 40.05 -21.70 -6.55
CA ALA A 120 41.43 -21.23 -6.69
C ALA A 120 41.44 -19.70 -6.92
N VAL A 121 42.54 -19.06 -6.53
CA VAL A 121 42.86 -17.67 -6.85
C VAL A 121 43.71 -17.65 -8.11
N TYR A 122 43.25 -16.95 -9.14
CA TYR A 122 43.98 -16.81 -10.40
C TYR A 122 44.64 -15.45 -10.43
N LEU A 123 45.98 -15.42 -10.29
CA LEU A 123 46.78 -14.22 -10.44
C LEU A 123 46.92 -13.88 -11.93
N LEU A 124 46.68 -12.62 -12.28
CA LEU A 124 46.68 -12.07 -13.63
C LEU A 124 47.84 -11.08 -13.74
N GLU A 125 48.99 -11.56 -14.20
CA GLU A 125 50.16 -10.71 -14.44
C GLU A 125 50.02 -10.12 -15.85
N SER A 126 49.98 -8.79 -15.97
CA SER A 126 49.79 -8.11 -17.26
C SER A 126 51.04 -7.39 -17.77
N ARG A 127 51.16 -7.28 -19.09
CA ARG A 127 52.04 -6.35 -19.82
C ARG A 127 51.21 -5.53 -20.81
N GLY A 128 51.69 -4.34 -21.16
CA GLY A 128 50.98 -3.40 -22.03
C GLY A 128 49.88 -2.63 -21.30
N ALA A 129 49.14 -1.81 -22.04
CA ALA A 129 48.04 -1.03 -21.46
C ALA A 129 46.82 -1.94 -21.18
N PRO A 130 46.32 -2.02 -19.93
CA PRO A 130 45.16 -2.83 -19.62
C PRO A 130 43.87 -2.25 -20.23
N PRO A 131 42.90 -3.10 -20.59
CA PRO A 131 41.60 -2.64 -21.10
C PRO A 131 40.79 -1.96 -19.99
N SER A 132 39.84 -1.10 -20.39
CA SER A 132 38.86 -0.48 -19.48
C SER A 132 37.90 -1.49 -18.85
N SER A 133 37.70 -2.64 -19.50
CA SER A 133 36.88 -3.70 -18.95
C SER A 133 37.37 -5.09 -19.33
N LEU A 134 37.07 -6.09 -18.49
CA LEU A 134 37.46 -7.48 -18.68
C LEU A 134 36.30 -8.43 -18.38
N SER A 135 35.88 -9.21 -19.36
CA SER A 135 34.91 -10.29 -19.18
C SER A 135 35.58 -11.50 -18.57
N ILE A 136 34.98 -12.06 -17.52
CA ILE A 136 35.51 -13.15 -16.72
C ILE A 136 34.48 -14.26 -16.64
N GLU A 137 34.86 -15.48 -17.02
CA GLU A 137 34.06 -16.68 -16.89
C GLU A 137 34.86 -17.70 -16.05
N LEU A 138 34.31 -18.08 -14.90
CA LEU A 138 34.95 -18.93 -13.91
C LEU A 138 34.12 -20.19 -13.65
N ASN A 139 34.72 -21.35 -13.91
CA ASN A 139 34.12 -22.66 -13.65
C ASN A 139 34.38 -23.10 -12.21
N HIS A 140 33.32 -23.50 -11.50
CA HIS A 140 33.36 -23.89 -10.10
C HIS A 140 32.27 -24.92 -9.72
N PRO A 141 32.52 -25.85 -8.79
CA PRO A 141 31.50 -26.81 -8.35
C PRO A 141 30.55 -26.27 -7.25
N ALA A 142 30.73 -25.03 -6.80
CA ALA A 142 30.02 -24.48 -5.64
C ALA A 142 28.51 -24.27 -5.89
N LYS A 143 27.68 -24.69 -4.93
CA LYS A 143 26.20 -24.68 -5.04
C LYS A 143 25.49 -23.61 -4.20
N SER A 144 26.23 -22.77 -3.46
CA SER A 144 25.65 -21.73 -2.59
C SER A 144 24.86 -20.67 -3.37
N ASN A 145 23.91 -20.00 -2.73
CA ASN A 145 23.23 -18.80 -3.26
C ASN A 145 23.91 -17.49 -2.82
N ARG A 146 25.02 -17.60 -2.08
CA ARG A 146 25.81 -16.46 -1.54
C ARG A 146 27.15 -16.31 -2.25
N LEU A 147 27.21 -16.74 -3.51
CA LEU A 147 28.45 -16.69 -4.29
C LEU A 147 28.69 -15.29 -4.80
N GLU A 148 29.94 -14.86 -4.77
CA GLU A 148 30.39 -13.60 -5.38
C GLU A 148 31.69 -13.82 -6.14
N LEU A 149 31.72 -13.35 -7.39
CA LEU A 149 32.95 -13.18 -8.14
C LEU A 149 33.61 -11.87 -7.69
N ARG A 150 34.88 -11.94 -7.29
CA ARG A 150 35.64 -10.75 -6.90
C ARG A 150 36.98 -10.69 -7.61
N GLY A 151 37.41 -9.47 -7.90
CA GLY A 151 38.72 -9.15 -8.45
C GLY A 151 39.52 -8.32 -7.46
N TRP A 152 40.76 -8.71 -7.19
CA TRP A 152 41.70 -7.95 -6.39
C TRP A 152 42.40 -6.92 -7.27
N ASP A 153 42.40 -5.65 -6.87
CA ASP A 153 43.04 -4.55 -7.62
C ASP A 153 44.44 -4.17 -7.09
N GLY A 154 44.92 -4.86 -6.05
CA GLY A 154 46.16 -4.56 -5.36
C GLY A 154 45.94 -4.10 -3.92
N ASP A 155 44.80 -3.46 -3.67
CA ASP A 155 44.43 -2.95 -2.35
C ASP A 155 43.19 -3.66 -1.80
N ASN A 156 42.18 -3.91 -2.65
CA ASN A 156 40.87 -4.41 -2.24
C ASN A 156 40.36 -5.51 -3.17
N TRP A 157 39.61 -6.47 -2.61
CA TRP A 157 38.80 -7.39 -3.40
C TRP A 157 37.45 -6.76 -3.76
N ARG A 158 37.36 -6.23 -4.98
CA ARG A 158 36.17 -5.57 -5.50
C ARG A 158 35.16 -6.59 -6.05
N PHE A 159 33.88 -6.35 -5.78
CA PHE A 159 32.77 -7.12 -6.33
C PHE A 159 32.71 -6.97 -7.85
N ILE A 160 32.53 -8.08 -8.55
CA ILE A 160 32.33 -8.12 -10.01
C ILE A 160 30.89 -8.58 -10.26
N PRO A 161 30.02 -7.72 -10.81
CA PRO A 161 28.68 -8.11 -11.24
C PRO A 161 28.74 -9.34 -12.15
N SER A 162 28.04 -10.39 -11.76
CA SER A 162 28.14 -11.69 -12.39
C SER A 162 26.81 -12.45 -12.36
N SER A 163 26.59 -13.23 -13.40
CA SER A 163 25.47 -14.16 -13.52
C SER A 163 25.99 -15.59 -13.38
N ARG A 164 25.14 -16.50 -12.89
CA ARG A 164 25.47 -17.92 -12.75
C ARG A 164 24.60 -18.78 -13.66
N SER A 165 25.23 -19.64 -14.44
CA SER A 165 24.59 -20.71 -15.20
C SER A 165 25.24 -22.05 -14.87
N GLY A 166 24.54 -22.91 -14.13
CA GLY A 166 25.10 -24.17 -13.65
C GLY A 166 26.33 -23.96 -12.77
N ASP A 167 27.46 -24.49 -13.21
CA ASP A 167 28.78 -24.43 -12.55
C ASP A 167 29.68 -23.33 -13.10
N VAL A 168 29.10 -22.36 -13.82
CA VAL A 168 29.82 -21.25 -14.45
C VAL A 168 29.31 -19.93 -13.89
N SER A 169 30.24 -19.10 -13.40
CA SER A 169 29.99 -17.69 -13.07
C SER A 169 30.60 -16.79 -14.15
N THR A 170 29.80 -15.94 -14.76
CA THR A 170 30.21 -15.03 -15.84
C THR A 170 29.93 -13.58 -15.42
N GLY A 171 30.96 -12.74 -15.41
CA GLY A 171 30.87 -11.32 -15.05
C GLY A 171 31.74 -10.44 -15.92
N LYS A 172 31.56 -9.12 -15.78
CA LYS A 172 32.38 -8.10 -16.47
C LYS A 172 32.93 -7.14 -15.41
N ALA A 173 34.25 -7.10 -15.27
CA ALA A 173 34.93 -6.13 -14.43
C ALA A 173 35.10 -4.82 -15.21
N ASP A 174 34.83 -3.69 -14.56
CA ASP A 174 35.06 -2.32 -15.04
C ASP A 174 36.44 -1.77 -14.61
N PHE A 175 37.32 -2.68 -14.21
CA PHE A 175 38.71 -2.44 -13.84
C PHE A 175 39.55 -3.64 -14.28
N ALA A 176 40.87 -3.51 -14.23
CA ALA A 176 41.81 -4.59 -14.54
C ALA A 176 42.24 -5.30 -13.25
N PRO A 177 41.63 -6.44 -12.87
CA PRO A 177 42.00 -7.16 -11.66
C PRO A 177 43.40 -7.78 -11.78
N LEU A 178 44.17 -7.72 -10.70
CA LEU A 178 45.43 -8.43 -10.52
C LEU A 178 45.21 -9.89 -10.10
N ALA A 179 44.08 -10.21 -9.46
CA ALA A 179 43.68 -11.58 -9.20
C ALA A 179 42.16 -11.73 -9.23
N VAL A 180 41.66 -12.93 -9.56
CA VAL A 180 40.21 -13.23 -9.55
C VAL A 180 39.92 -14.51 -8.78
N ALA A 181 38.83 -14.50 -8.02
CA ALA A 181 38.38 -15.65 -7.25
C ALA A 181 36.88 -15.59 -6.93
N LEU A 182 36.33 -16.75 -6.57
CA LEU A 182 34.98 -16.92 -6.09
C LEU A 182 34.96 -17.00 -4.57
N PHE A 183 34.11 -16.20 -3.95
CA PHE A 183 33.90 -16.17 -2.51
C PHE A 183 32.48 -16.58 -2.16
N GLU A 184 32.31 -17.02 -0.91
CA GLU A 184 31.01 -17.12 -0.25
C GLU A 184 30.86 -15.98 0.75
N ARG A 185 29.78 -15.19 0.59
CA ARG A 185 29.38 -14.17 1.56
C ARG A 185 28.95 -14.79 2.90
N PRO A 186 29.26 -14.15 4.04
CA PRO A 186 28.68 -14.52 5.32
C PRO A 186 27.17 -14.24 5.34
N ALA A 187 26.47 -14.82 6.32
CA ALA A 187 25.11 -14.39 6.62
C ALA A 187 25.15 -12.98 7.25
N VAL A 188 24.17 -12.14 6.92
CA VAL A 188 24.06 -10.78 7.46
C VAL A 188 22.88 -10.67 8.41
N LYS A 189 22.97 -9.79 9.41
CA LYS A 189 21.82 -9.42 10.23
C LYS A 189 20.87 -8.56 9.38
N PRO A 190 19.60 -8.96 9.22
CA PRO A 190 18.70 -8.23 8.34
C PRO A 190 18.38 -6.81 8.83
N VAL A 191 18.47 -5.86 7.93
CA VAL A 191 17.90 -4.52 8.05
C VAL A 191 16.38 -4.61 7.81
N VAL A 192 15.62 -3.86 8.60
CA VAL A 192 14.19 -3.66 8.36
C VAL A 192 13.95 -2.17 8.11
N LEU A 193 13.59 -1.83 6.88
CA LEU A 193 13.17 -0.48 6.52
C LEU A 193 11.65 -0.37 6.67
N VAL A 194 11.19 0.65 7.40
CA VAL A 194 9.77 1.00 7.51
C VAL A 194 9.57 2.35 6.81
N SER A 195 8.78 2.37 5.74
CA SER A 195 8.41 3.61 5.06
C SER A 195 7.19 4.23 5.75
N GLN A 196 7.23 5.54 5.99
CA GLN A 196 6.13 6.31 6.53
C GLN A 196 5.54 7.23 5.46
N ASP A 197 4.29 7.01 5.10
CA ASP A 197 3.55 7.90 4.20
C ASP A 197 2.99 9.09 4.98
N VAL A 198 2.83 10.26 4.34
CA VAL A 198 2.29 11.48 4.98
C VAL A 198 0.89 11.31 5.57
N ARG A 199 0.17 10.27 5.16
CA ARG A 199 -1.18 9.91 5.63
C ARG A 199 -1.20 9.06 6.89
N HIS A 200 -0.05 8.58 7.38
CA HIS A 200 0.02 7.65 8.50
C HIS A 200 0.88 8.20 9.63
N ASP A 201 0.28 8.27 10.82
CA ASP A 201 1.00 8.55 12.05
C ASP A 201 1.96 7.41 12.40
N LEU A 202 2.95 7.75 13.21
CA LEU A 202 3.88 6.80 13.77
C LEU A 202 3.19 5.87 14.78
N ASN A 203 3.40 4.57 14.61
CA ASN A 203 2.99 3.53 15.54
C ASN A 203 4.23 3.01 16.27
N SER A 204 4.28 3.16 17.60
CA SER A 204 5.41 2.74 18.45
C SER A 204 5.77 1.25 18.29
N GLU A 205 4.78 0.39 18.03
CA GLU A 205 5.00 -1.04 17.85
C GLU A 205 5.69 -1.34 16.51
N ALA A 206 5.27 -0.67 15.44
CA ALA A 206 5.88 -0.80 14.12
C ALA A 206 7.27 -0.18 14.03
N ILE A 207 7.54 0.87 14.80
CA ILE A 207 8.88 1.48 14.87
C ILE A 207 9.87 0.56 15.61
N GLY A 208 9.39 -0.24 16.58
CA GLY A 208 10.24 -1.15 17.34
C GLY A 208 11.02 -2.16 16.50
N VAL A 209 10.57 -2.47 15.27
CA VAL A 209 11.32 -3.34 14.33
C VAL A 209 12.29 -2.57 13.44
N ALA A 210 12.09 -1.27 13.23
CA ALA A 210 12.83 -0.49 12.25
C ALA A 210 14.33 -0.47 12.57
N THR A 211 15.13 -0.78 11.56
CA THR A 211 16.56 -0.40 11.51
C THR A 211 16.71 0.92 10.74
N ILE A 212 15.82 1.17 9.79
CA ILE A 212 15.72 2.43 9.03
C ILE A 212 14.25 2.88 9.07
N LEU A 213 14.00 4.11 9.49
CA LEU A 213 12.71 4.79 9.32
C LEU A 213 12.84 5.76 8.14
N SER A 214 11.92 5.63 7.18
CA SER A 214 11.97 6.42 5.95
C SER A 214 10.69 7.23 5.74
N PRO A 215 10.63 8.48 6.24
CA PRO A 215 9.47 9.35 6.08
C PRO A 215 9.39 9.92 4.66
N ALA A 216 8.21 9.84 4.06
CA ALA A 216 7.90 10.44 2.78
C ALA A 216 7.31 11.85 2.95
N GLY A 217 7.11 12.53 1.82
CA GLY A 217 6.41 13.82 1.75
C GLY A 217 7.18 14.92 1.02
N LEU A 218 8.45 14.67 0.71
CA LEU A 218 9.26 15.54 -0.14
C LEU A 218 9.25 15.09 -1.60
N ARG A 219 9.18 16.06 -2.51
CA ARG A 219 9.17 15.86 -3.96
C ARG A 219 10.12 16.81 -4.67
N PRO A 220 10.74 16.41 -5.80
CA PRO A 220 11.52 17.32 -6.63
C PRO A 220 10.61 18.37 -7.30
N THR A 221 11.22 19.46 -7.75
CA THR A 221 10.60 20.46 -8.63
C THR A 221 11.35 20.53 -9.94
N GLU A 222 10.72 21.02 -11.00
CA GLU A 222 11.36 21.20 -12.32
C GLU A 222 12.64 22.08 -12.27
N GLN A 223 12.80 22.91 -11.24
CA GLN A 223 13.97 23.78 -11.05
C GLN A 223 15.09 23.14 -10.22
N GLY A 224 14.99 21.84 -9.90
CA GLY A 224 15.96 21.12 -9.05
C GLY A 224 15.76 21.37 -7.54
N GLY A 225 14.72 22.11 -7.15
CA GLY A 225 14.32 22.30 -5.75
C GLY A 225 13.64 21.08 -5.14
N LEU A 226 13.36 21.16 -3.83
CA LEU A 226 12.51 20.21 -3.08
C LEU A 226 11.29 20.95 -2.51
N VAL A 227 10.12 20.32 -2.55
CA VAL A 227 8.86 20.84 -1.98
C VAL A 227 8.15 19.78 -1.14
N GLY A 228 7.28 20.24 -0.24
CA GLY A 228 6.50 19.39 0.65
C GLY A 228 7.04 19.40 2.08
N SER A 229 6.53 18.48 2.90
CA SER A 229 6.93 18.32 4.29
C SER A 229 6.94 16.85 4.63
N LEU A 230 7.90 16.44 5.45
CA LEU A 230 8.02 15.06 5.87
C LEU A 230 6.86 14.65 6.78
N ALA A 231 6.50 13.38 6.72
CA ALA A 231 5.61 12.77 7.69
C ALA A 231 6.15 12.99 9.12
N PRO A 232 5.31 13.41 10.08
CA PRO A 232 5.76 13.84 11.40
C PRO A 232 6.15 12.65 12.31
N GLY A 233 6.89 12.96 13.36
CA GLY A 233 7.11 12.07 14.52
C GLY A 233 8.45 11.32 14.55
N GLY A 234 9.23 11.34 13.46
CA GLY A 234 10.56 10.71 13.47
C GLY A 234 11.56 11.50 14.32
N ASP A 235 12.57 10.80 14.84
CA ASP A 235 13.57 11.33 15.75
C ASP A 235 14.97 10.83 15.36
N ASN A 236 15.94 11.75 15.28
CA ASN A 236 17.34 11.45 14.97
C ASN A 236 18.06 10.74 16.13
N ASP A 237 17.59 10.87 17.37
CA ASP A 237 18.22 10.26 18.54
C ASP A 237 17.69 8.83 18.84
N SER A 238 16.98 8.24 17.87
CA SER A 238 16.40 6.91 17.97
C SER A 238 17.39 5.78 17.66
N ALA A 239 16.98 4.54 17.94
CA ALA A 239 17.77 3.34 17.62
C ALA A 239 17.77 2.95 16.12
N TYR A 240 16.99 3.64 15.29
CA TYR A 240 16.93 3.46 13.84
C TYR A 240 17.67 4.60 13.13
N GLN A 241 18.11 4.35 11.91
CA GLN A 241 18.60 5.41 11.01
C GLN A 241 17.40 6.19 10.45
N TYR A 242 17.44 7.51 10.52
CA TYR A 242 16.40 8.38 10.00
C TYR A 242 16.79 8.91 8.61
N MET A 243 16.17 8.31 7.58
CA MET A 243 16.54 8.53 6.18
C MET A 243 15.31 8.91 5.33
N PRO A 244 15.06 10.21 5.08
CA PRO A 244 13.91 10.66 4.29
C PRO A 244 13.81 10.05 2.90
N LEU A 245 12.57 9.89 2.42
CA LEU A 245 12.26 9.32 1.12
C LEU A 245 11.73 10.41 0.17
N ILE A 246 12.53 10.77 -0.82
CA ILE A 246 12.18 11.75 -1.84
C ILE A 246 11.56 11.02 -3.03
N ARG A 247 10.33 11.39 -3.38
CA ARG A 247 9.50 10.69 -4.36
C ARG A 247 9.01 11.65 -5.43
N ASN A 248 8.75 11.16 -6.64
CA ASN A 248 8.09 11.96 -7.67
C ASN A 248 6.56 11.78 -7.68
N PHE A 249 5.95 11.53 -6.53
CA PHE A 249 4.51 11.33 -6.41
C PHE A 249 4.01 11.55 -4.97
N LEU A 250 2.73 11.88 -4.83
CA LEU A 250 1.98 11.76 -3.57
C LEU A 250 1.09 10.52 -3.58
N ASP A 251 0.51 10.21 -4.74
CA ASP A 251 -0.21 8.97 -5.01
C ASP A 251 0.64 8.11 -5.95
N PRO A 252 1.04 6.88 -5.59
CA PRO A 252 1.83 6.02 -6.46
C PRO A 252 1.14 5.65 -7.78
N GLN A 253 -0.16 5.93 -7.94
CA GLN A 253 -0.91 5.79 -9.21
C GLN A 253 -0.79 7.03 -10.12
N ALA A 254 -0.25 8.14 -9.62
CA ALA A 254 -0.11 9.40 -10.35
C ALA A 254 1.32 9.97 -10.18
N LEU A 255 2.20 9.65 -11.12
CA LEU A 255 3.60 10.06 -11.13
C LEU A 255 3.79 11.45 -11.74
N ASP A 256 4.65 12.26 -11.14
CA ASP A 256 5.16 13.53 -11.67
C ASP A 256 6.46 13.26 -12.44
N LEU A 257 6.33 13.02 -13.73
CA LEU A 257 7.47 12.73 -14.60
C LEU A 257 8.21 14.01 -15.01
N THR A 258 7.49 15.12 -15.18
CA THR A 258 8.04 16.38 -15.69
C THR A 258 9.17 16.90 -14.82
N ALA A 259 9.01 16.90 -13.50
CA ALA A 259 10.05 17.37 -12.58
C ALA A 259 11.32 16.51 -12.66
N VAL A 260 11.17 15.18 -12.62
CA VAL A 260 12.31 14.25 -12.65
C VAL A 260 13.03 14.31 -14.00
N GLU A 261 12.31 14.21 -15.11
CA GLU A 261 12.92 14.20 -16.44
C GLU A 261 13.62 15.53 -16.76
N SER A 262 13.08 16.66 -16.27
CA SER A 262 13.74 17.97 -16.38
C SER A 262 15.07 18.01 -15.63
N ILE A 263 15.12 17.44 -14.42
CA ILE A 263 16.35 17.36 -13.63
C ILE A 263 17.35 16.44 -14.32
N LEU A 264 16.93 15.24 -14.71
CA LEU A 264 17.83 14.24 -15.32
C LEU A 264 18.39 14.72 -16.66
N GLY A 265 17.58 15.36 -17.51
CA GLY A 265 18.03 15.86 -18.81
C GLY A 265 18.93 17.10 -18.75
N ASN A 266 19.28 17.63 -17.57
CA ASN A 266 20.05 18.86 -17.45
C ASN A 266 21.10 18.81 -16.30
N PRO A 267 22.41 18.74 -16.62
CA PRO A 267 23.47 18.64 -15.61
C PRO A 267 23.47 19.76 -14.56
N ALA A 268 23.09 20.99 -14.93
CA ALA A 268 23.00 22.11 -13.97
C ALA A 268 21.80 21.96 -13.02
N LEU A 269 20.70 21.32 -13.45
CA LEU A 269 19.59 20.97 -12.55
C LEU A 269 19.95 19.79 -11.66
N GLN A 270 20.68 18.79 -12.17
CA GLN A 270 21.19 17.67 -11.35
C GLN A 270 22.05 18.20 -10.19
N MET A 271 23.03 19.05 -10.47
CA MET A 271 23.90 19.61 -9.41
C MET A 271 23.13 20.46 -8.40
N ARG A 272 22.21 21.31 -8.87
CA ARG A 272 21.33 22.07 -7.97
C ARG A 272 20.50 21.15 -7.07
N HIS A 273 20.01 20.05 -7.63
CA HIS A 273 19.21 19.10 -6.89
C HIS A 273 20.02 18.33 -5.85
N ILE A 274 21.22 17.86 -6.19
CA ILE A 274 22.18 17.27 -5.25
C ILE A 274 22.45 18.25 -4.09
N ASP A 275 22.71 19.52 -4.39
CA ASP A 275 22.93 20.55 -3.38
C ASP A 275 21.73 20.77 -2.45
N GLN A 276 20.50 20.70 -2.97
CA GLN A 276 19.29 20.81 -2.14
C GLN A 276 19.13 19.61 -1.22
N ILE A 277 19.40 18.39 -1.72
CA ILE A 277 19.37 17.17 -0.91
C ILE A 277 20.42 17.28 0.21
N ARG A 278 21.67 17.63 -0.10
CA ARG A 278 22.72 17.82 0.92
C ARG A 278 22.32 18.83 1.99
N ARG A 279 21.77 19.97 1.58
CA ARG A 279 21.29 20.99 2.53
C ARG A 279 20.21 20.45 3.45
N LEU A 280 19.23 19.73 2.90
CA LEU A 280 18.18 19.07 3.67
C LEU A 280 18.79 18.13 4.72
N LEU A 281 19.69 17.25 4.31
CA LEU A 281 20.30 16.26 5.22
C LEU A 281 21.13 16.91 6.32
N ASN A 282 21.91 17.94 5.98
CA ASN A 282 22.77 18.64 6.94
C ASN A 282 21.98 19.48 7.95
N VAL A 283 20.96 20.23 7.49
CA VAL A 283 20.16 21.10 8.36
C VAL A 283 19.38 20.28 9.37
N ASN A 284 18.89 19.10 8.98
CA ASN A 284 18.06 18.25 9.82
C ASN A 284 18.84 17.08 10.45
N GLN A 285 20.15 16.99 10.22
CA GLN A 285 21.03 15.93 10.75
C GLN A 285 20.55 14.51 10.42
N PHE A 286 20.02 14.29 9.22
CA PHE A 286 19.59 12.97 8.78
C PHE A 286 20.80 12.05 8.50
N ASP A 287 20.64 10.75 8.79
CA ASP A 287 21.66 9.72 8.53
C ASP A 287 21.90 9.49 7.03
N GLY A 288 20.95 9.88 6.20
CA GLY A 288 21.00 9.68 4.76
C GLY A 288 19.65 9.93 4.08
N VAL A 289 19.50 9.46 2.85
CA VAL A 289 18.28 9.66 2.04
C VAL A 289 17.96 8.44 1.19
N PHE A 290 16.69 8.20 0.91
CA PHE A 290 16.25 7.33 -0.18
C PHE A 290 15.68 8.15 -1.35
N ILE A 291 16.06 7.79 -2.58
CA ILE A 291 15.50 8.34 -3.82
C ILE A 291 14.57 7.30 -4.46
N ASP A 292 13.34 7.71 -4.75
CA ASP A 292 12.31 6.87 -5.36
C ASP A 292 11.62 7.60 -6.52
N TYR A 293 12.39 7.71 -7.62
CA TYR A 293 11.95 8.31 -8.87
C TYR A 293 11.50 7.21 -9.81
N ARG A 294 10.21 7.23 -10.17
CA ARG A 294 9.55 6.16 -10.92
C ARG A 294 9.06 6.67 -12.26
N GLY A 295 9.05 5.79 -13.26
CA GLY A 295 8.34 5.96 -14.52
C GLY A 295 8.98 6.93 -15.52
N PHE A 296 10.20 7.42 -15.26
CA PHE A 296 10.94 8.23 -16.24
C PHE A 296 11.33 7.38 -17.47
N SER A 297 11.53 8.04 -18.61
CA SER A 297 11.92 7.36 -19.86
C SER A 297 13.19 6.53 -19.72
N ALA A 298 13.21 5.34 -20.34
CA ALA A 298 14.40 4.49 -20.38
C ALA A 298 15.59 5.15 -21.11
N ASP A 299 15.33 6.14 -21.96
CA ASP A 299 16.38 6.92 -22.62
C ASP A 299 17.21 7.77 -21.64
N LEU A 300 16.67 8.05 -20.44
CA LEU A 300 17.34 8.80 -19.37
C LEU A 300 18.07 7.90 -18.35
N SER A 301 18.24 6.61 -18.67
CA SER A 301 18.89 5.63 -17.78
C SER A 301 20.34 5.99 -17.45
N GLU A 302 21.09 6.49 -18.45
CA GLU A 302 22.47 6.91 -18.26
C GLU A 302 22.57 8.16 -17.38
N GLU A 303 21.73 9.15 -17.64
CA GLU A 303 21.64 10.40 -16.88
C GLU A 303 21.22 10.14 -15.42
N TYR A 304 20.27 9.24 -15.19
CA TYR A 304 19.90 8.81 -13.84
C TYR A 304 21.06 8.15 -13.11
N THR A 305 21.80 7.27 -13.80
CA THR A 305 22.97 6.59 -13.24
C THR A 305 24.05 7.60 -12.86
N GLN A 306 24.34 8.58 -13.73
CA GLN A 306 25.29 9.66 -13.45
C GLN A 306 24.86 10.53 -12.26
N PHE A 307 23.58 10.91 -12.20
CA PHE A 307 23.02 11.63 -11.06
C PHE A 307 23.21 10.87 -9.74
N VAL A 308 22.91 9.56 -9.73
CA VAL A 308 23.06 8.72 -8.54
C VAL A 308 24.52 8.57 -8.12
N HIS A 309 25.46 8.41 -9.06
CA HIS A 309 26.90 8.39 -8.75
C HIS A 309 27.36 9.71 -8.11
N ALA A 310 27.02 10.85 -8.72
CA ALA A 310 27.40 12.15 -8.21
C ALA A 310 26.78 12.44 -6.82
N LEU A 311 25.53 12.03 -6.60
CA LEU A 311 24.90 12.11 -5.29
C LEU A 311 25.60 11.21 -4.28
N GLY A 312 25.88 9.96 -4.63
CA GLY A 312 26.55 8.99 -3.76
C GLY A 312 27.93 9.46 -3.30
N GLU A 313 28.78 9.92 -4.23
CA GLU A 313 30.08 10.51 -3.91
C GLU A 313 29.96 11.72 -2.98
N SER A 314 28.97 12.57 -3.24
CA SER A 314 28.72 13.76 -2.44
C SER A 314 28.26 13.44 -1.01
N LEU A 315 27.46 12.40 -0.81
CA LEU A 315 26.98 11.99 0.51
C LEU A 315 28.05 11.22 1.28
N ALA A 316 28.83 10.38 0.60
CA ALA A 316 29.96 9.65 1.19
C ALA A 316 31.01 10.61 1.81
N GLN A 317 31.30 11.74 1.15
CA GLN A 317 32.17 12.79 1.68
C GLN A 317 31.67 13.41 3.01
N GLN A 318 30.39 13.27 3.33
CA GLN A 318 29.77 13.77 4.56
C GLN A 318 29.45 12.65 5.56
N GLY A 319 29.79 11.40 5.24
CA GLY A 319 29.43 10.23 6.06
C GLY A 319 27.94 9.88 6.06
N GLN A 320 27.17 10.40 5.10
CA GLN A 320 25.73 10.14 4.94
C GLN A 320 25.48 9.01 3.96
N ARG A 321 24.37 8.30 4.15
CA ARG A 321 24.01 7.12 3.34
C ARG A 321 23.07 7.44 2.19
N LEU A 322 23.21 6.72 1.08
CA LEU A 322 22.32 6.77 -0.07
C LEU A 322 21.57 5.45 -0.27
N GLY A 323 20.24 5.53 -0.25
CA GLY A 323 19.35 4.47 -0.69
C GLY A 323 18.70 4.79 -2.03
N ILE A 324 18.58 3.81 -2.92
CA ILE A 324 17.87 3.97 -4.19
C ILE A 324 16.78 2.92 -4.30
N VAL A 325 15.55 3.35 -4.58
CA VAL A 325 14.44 2.46 -4.92
C VAL A 325 14.48 2.20 -6.42
N VAL A 326 14.61 0.93 -6.81
CA VAL A 326 14.67 0.51 -8.21
C VAL A 326 13.53 -0.44 -8.53
N ALA A 327 13.03 -0.36 -9.77
CA ALA A 327 12.06 -1.34 -10.26
C ALA A 327 12.73 -2.71 -10.46
N ALA A 328 11.97 -3.76 -10.20
CA ALA A 328 12.27 -5.11 -10.63
C ALA A 328 11.08 -5.64 -11.43
N GLU A 329 11.31 -5.85 -12.73
CA GLU A 329 10.29 -6.16 -13.70
C GLU A 329 10.55 -7.53 -14.32
N ARG A 330 9.48 -8.29 -14.56
CA ARG A 330 9.55 -9.56 -15.28
C ARG A 330 9.49 -9.31 -16.78
N SER A 331 10.45 -9.84 -17.50
CA SER A 331 10.38 -9.93 -18.96
C SER A 331 9.34 -10.97 -19.39
N ALA A 332 8.97 -10.96 -20.68
CA ALA A 332 8.06 -11.95 -21.26
C ALA A 332 8.54 -13.41 -21.10
N VAL A 333 9.86 -13.62 -20.96
CA VAL A 333 10.46 -14.95 -20.72
C VAL A 333 10.65 -15.26 -19.22
N GLY A 334 10.11 -14.41 -18.33
CA GLY A 334 10.10 -14.62 -16.87
C GLY A 334 11.39 -14.22 -16.16
N ALA A 335 12.37 -13.63 -16.85
CA ALA A 335 13.60 -13.14 -16.24
C ALA A 335 13.39 -11.77 -15.60
N TRP A 336 13.96 -11.55 -14.41
CA TRP A 336 13.89 -10.26 -13.70
C TRP A 336 14.97 -9.29 -14.21
N ARG A 337 14.58 -8.04 -14.45
CA ARG A 337 15.46 -6.95 -14.91
C ARG A 337 15.08 -5.63 -14.25
N GLY A 338 16.02 -4.67 -14.29
CA GLY A 338 15.83 -3.33 -13.75
C GLY A 338 15.09 -2.35 -14.66
N GLY A 339 14.74 -2.71 -15.90
CA GLY A 339 14.14 -1.75 -16.83
C GLY A 339 15.09 -0.58 -17.12
N ALA A 340 14.67 0.65 -16.79
CA ALA A 340 15.49 1.87 -16.89
C ALA A 340 16.58 2.00 -15.79
N PHE A 341 16.67 1.04 -14.86
CA PHE A 341 17.63 1.06 -13.76
C PHE A 341 18.79 0.09 -14.04
N ASP A 342 20.01 0.62 -14.22
CA ASP A 342 21.24 -0.17 -14.28
C ASP A 342 21.65 -0.64 -12.87
N TRP A 343 21.13 -1.80 -12.45
CA TRP A 343 21.37 -2.32 -11.10
C TRP A 343 22.87 -2.39 -10.73
N PRO A 344 23.78 -2.93 -11.56
CA PRO A 344 25.21 -2.94 -11.26
C PRO A 344 25.79 -1.56 -10.94
N ARG A 345 25.57 -0.56 -11.80
CA ARG A 345 26.16 0.77 -11.62
C ARG A 345 25.53 1.51 -10.45
N LEU A 346 24.21 1.43 -10.30
CA LEU A 346 23.51 2.00 -9.15
C LEU A 346 23.95 1.37 -7.82
N GLY A 347 24.17 0.05 -7.80
CA GLY A 347 24.66 -0.68 -6.62
C GLY A 347 26.10 -0.35 -6.24
N ALA A 348 26.92 0.10 -7.19
CA ALA A 348 28.26 0.62 -6.92
C ALA A 348 28.22 2.00 -6.24
N ALA A 349 27.23 2.83 -6.58
CA ALA A 349 27.06 4.19 -6.05
C ALA A 349 26.29 4.28 -4.72
N ALA A 350 25.36 3.37 -4.45
CA ALA A 350 24.48 3.43 -3.29
C ALA A 350 24.94 2.53 -2.12
N ASP A 351 24.51 2.88 -0.90
CA ASP A 351 24.62 2.04 0.29
C ASP A 351 23.49 1.01 0.35
N TYR A 352 22.30 1.38 -0.13
CA TYR A 352 21.13 0.51 -0.17
C TYR A 352 20.45 0.54 -1.55
N ILE A 353 20.09 -0.64 -2.05
CA ILE A 353 19.22 -0.80 -3.22
C ILE A 353 17.94 -1.49 -2.77
N LEU A 354 16.83 -0.77 -2.80
CA LEU A 354 15.51 -1.29 -2.47
C LEU A 354 14.81 -1.77 -3.75
N LEU A 355 14.65 -3.08 -3.87
CA LEU A 355 13.98 -3.73 -4.99
C LEU A 355 12.46 -3.60 -4.85
N ARG A 356 11.82 -2.90 -5.79
CA ARG A 356 10.36 -2.81 -5.89
C ARG A 356 9.87 -3.73 -7.01
N ALA A 357 9.30 -4.87 -6.61
CA ALA A 357 8.67 -5.83 -7.51
C ALA A 357 7.17 -5.96 -7.23
N ALA A 358 6.36 -6.16 -8.28
CA ALA A 358 4.97 -6.57 -8.14
C ALA A 358 4.93 -8.07 -7.81
N LEU A 359 5.08 -8.41 -6.53
CA LEU A 359 5.15 -9.80 -6.06
C LEU A 359 3.75 -10.36 -5.78
N HIS A 360 3.37 -11.38 -6.52
CA HIS A 360 2.21 -12.21 -6.22
C HIS A 360 2.56 -13.22 -5.11
N PRO A 361 1.64 -13.59 -4.19
CA PRO A 361 1.95 -14.56 -3.12
C PRO A 361 2.56 -15.89 -3.60
N ARG A 362 2.13 -16.38 -4.77
CA ARG A 362 2.71 -17.56 -5.43
C ARG A 362 4.16 -17.40 -5.90
N ASP A 363 4.67 -16.20 -6.01
CA ASP A 363 6.09 -15.95 -6.35
C ASP A 363 7.03 -16.42 -5.23
N PHE A 364 6.52 -16.64 -4.02
CA PHE A 364 7.24 -17.18 -2.88
C PHE A 364 7.22 -18.72 -2.82
N ALA A 365 6.74 -19.40 -3.87
CA ALA A 365 6.86 -20.86 -3.93
C ALA A 365 8.33 -21.29 -4.12
N TYR A 366 8.78 -22.22 -3.28
CA TYR A 366 10.14 -22.77 -3.36
C TYR A 366 10.43 -23.35 -4.74
N GLY A 367 11.62 -23.05 -5.28
CA GLY A 367 12.07 -23.58 -6.57
C GLY A 367 11.32 -23.01 -7.80
N ALA A 368 10.48 -21.99 -7.64
CA ALA A 368 9.84 -21.32 -8.77
C ALA A 368 10.89 -20.66 -9.67
N SER A 369 10.95 -21.08 -10.94
CA SER A 369 11.96 -20.65 -11.90
C SER A 369 11.91 -19.15 -12.23
N ASN A 370 10.77 -18.51 -12.00
CA ASN A 370 10.54 -17.08 -12.20
C ASN A 370 10.12 -16.35 -10.91
N GLY A 371 10.11 -17.02 -9.75
CA GLY A 371 9.66 -16.48 -8.46
C GLY A 371 10.67 -15.52 -7.79
N VAL A 372 10.49 -15.31 -6.49
CA VAL A 372 11.35 -14.47 -5.65
C VAL A 372 12.79 -15.01 -5.61
N GLU A 373 12.99 -16.33 -5.60
CA GLU A 373 14.35 -16.90 -5.68
C GLU A 373 15.08 -16.50 -6.97
N ALA A 374 14.37 -16.43 -8.10
CA ALA A 374 14.95 -16.00 -9.37
C ALA A 374 15.27 -14.50 -9.36
N LEU A 375 14.40 -13.67 -8.77
CA LEU A 375 14.64 -12.25 -8.53
C LEU A 375 15.89 -12.04 -7.68
N LEU A 376 15.96 -12.70 -6.52
CA LEU A 376 17.08 -12.56 -5.58
C LEU A 376 18.39 -13.06 -6.20
N ARG A 377 18.37 -14.15 -6.97
CA ARG A 377 19.55 -14.64 -7.70
C ARG A 377 20.06 -13.64 -8.72
N ALA A 378 19.16 -12.98 -9.46
CA ALA A 378 19.53 -11.93 -10.40
C ALA A 378 20.09 -10.71 -9.66
N ALA A 379 19.44 -10.30 -8.57
CA ALA A 379 19.83 -9.13 -7.81
C ALA A 379 21.20 -9.29 -7.11
N VAL A 380 21.47 -10.41 -6.43
CA VAL A 380 22.78 -10.65 -5.77
C VAL A 380 23.92 -10.86 -6.76
N GLY A 381 23.60 -11.16 -8.02
CA GLY A 381 24.56 -11.18 -9.11
C GLY A 381 24.88 -9.78 -9.63
N ALA A 382 23.93 -8.86 -9.59
CA ALA A 382 24.09 -7.49 -10.05
C ALA A 382 24.67 -6.55 -8.98
N VAL A 383 24.30 -6.74 -7.72
CA VAL A 383 24.61 -5.84 -6.60
C VAL A 383 25.15 -6.66 -5.43
N GLU A 384 26.10 -6.09 -4.68
CA GLU A 384 26.56 -6.69 -3.42
C GLU A 384 25.38 -6.96 -2.48
N GLY A 385 25.20 -8.21 -2.08
CA GLY A 385 23.94 -8.61 -1.47
C GLY A 385 23.64 -7.92 -0.15
N HIS A 386 24.66 -7.54 0.63
CA HIS A 386 24.47 -6.82 1.88
C HIS A 386 23.86 -5.40 1.68
N LYS A 387 23.89 -4.86 0.46
CA LYS A 387 23.24 -3.59 0.09
C LYS A 387 21.78 -3.77 -0.35
N LEU A 388 21.34 -4.98 -0.64
CA LEU A 388 20.01 -5.24 -1.18
C LEU A 388 18.93 -5.30 -0.09
N LEU A 389 17.84 -4.56 -0.30
CA LEU A 389 16.60 -4.66 0.45
C LEU A 389 15.48 -5.15 -0.48
N LEU A 390 14.72 -6.17 -0.07
CA LEU A 390 13.53 -6.60 -0.80
C LEU A 390 12.28 -5.88 -0.28
N GLY A 391 11.58 -5.16 -1.15
CA GLY A 391 10.27 -4.58 -0.83
C GLY A 391 9.20 -5.66 -0.66
N LEU A 392 8.57 -5.70 0.50
CA LEU A 392 7.51 -6.65 0.87
C LEU A 392 6.27 -5.91 1.37
N ARG A 393 5.12 -6.56 1.21
CA ARG A 393 3.84 -6.15 1.83
C ARG A 393 3.56 -7.04 3.03
N ALA A 394 3.31 -6.44 4.18
CA ALA A 394 2.92 -7.14 5.40
C ALA A 394 1.41 -7.39 5.46
N GLY A 395 0.60 -6.59 4.75
CA GLY A 395 -0.85 -6.74 4.67
C GLY A 395 -1.32 -7.90 3.78
N SER A 396 -2.63 -8.16 3.81
CA SER A 396 -3.29 -9.11 2.91
C SER A 396 -3.50 -8.49 1.53
N LEU A 397 -3.70 -9.32 0.51
CA LEU A 397 -3.89 -8.87 -0.87
C LEU A 397 -5.17 -9.46 -1.45
N ARG A 398 -5.95 -8.66 -2.16
CA ARG A 398 -7.10 -9.10 -2.96
C ARG A 398 -6.73 -9.14 -4.43
N GLU A 399 -6.93 -10.30 -5.03
CA GLU A 399 -6.78 -10.56 -6.45
C GLU A 399 -8.16 -10.60 -7.13
N ALA A 400 -8.37 -9.71 -8.10
CA ALA A 400 -9.57 -9.70 -8.94
C ALA A 400 -9.19 -9.38 -10.37
N LYS A 401 -9.65 -10.19 -11.34
CA LYS A 401 -9.33 -10.03 -12.77
C LYS A 401 -7.81 -9.89 -13.05
N GLY A 402 -6.98 -10.61 -12.30
CA GLY A 402 -5.52 -10.58 -12.40
C GLY A 402 -4.84 -9.36 -11.76
N VAL A 403 -5.60 -8.45 -11.13
CA VAL A 403 -5.06 -7.27 -10.44
C VAL A 403 -4.99 -7.55 -8.94
N LEU A 404 -3.81 -7.31 -8.35
CA LEU A 404 -3.60 -7.35 -6.89
C LEU A 404 -3.82 -5.97 -6.28
N THR A 405 -4.60 -5.92 -5.21
CA THR A 405 -4.90 -4.71 -4.43
C THR A 405 -4.72 -5.01 -2.94
N TYR A 406 -4.40 -3.99 -2.15
CA TYR A 406 -4.32 -4.14 -0.70
C TYR A 406 -5.70 -4.47 -0.11
N THR A 407 -5.74 -5.36 0.87
CA THR A 407 -6.90 -5.56 1.75
C THR A 407 -6.39 -5.85 3.15
N ASP A 408 -7.09 -5.35 4.16
CA ASP A 408 -6.88 -5.80 5.54
C ASP A 408 -7.72 -7.05 5.82
N TRP A 409 -7.66 -7.55 7.05
CA TRP A 409 -8.43 -8.72 7.45
C TRP A 409 -9.94 -8.44 7.46
N HIS A 410 -10.38 -7.25 7.86
CA HIS A 410 -11.80 -6.90 7.83
C HIS A 410 -12.34 -6.85 6.40
N GLY A 411 -11.63 -6.16 5.49
CA GLY A 411 -11.93 -6.10 4.07
C GLY A 411 -11.89 -7.45 3.37
N ALA A 412 -11.10 -8.41 3.85
CA ALA A 412 -11.03 -9.75 3.28
C ALA A 412 -12.29 -10.59 3.58
N PHE A 413 -12.96 -10.37 4.72
CA PHE A 413 -14.23 -11.03 5.06
C PHE A 413 -15.46 -10.18 4.73
N ALA A 414 -15.29 -8.88 4.44
CA ALA A 414 -16.34 -7.96 4.03
C ALA A 414 -17.27 -8.52 2.92
N PRO A 415 -16.76 -9.25 1.90
CA PRO A 415 -17.60 -9.77 0.81
C PRO A 415 -18.59 -10.87 1.21
N ALA A 416 -18.45 -11.47 2.40
CA ALA A 416 -19.38 -12.51 2.88
C ALA A 416 -20.81 -12.01 3.11
N GLY A 417 -20.99 -10.69 3.21
CA GLY A 417 -22.27 -10.06 3.56
C GLY A 417 -22.65 -10.22 5.02
N ASP A 418 -23.91 -9.96 5.33
CA ASP A 418 -24.46 -9.92 6.68
C ASP A 418 -25.28 -11.18 7.00
N VAL A 419 -25.52 -11.45 8.28
CA VAL A 419 -26.34 -12.59 8.71
C VAL A 419 -27.78 -12.41 8.22
N VAL A 420 -28.33 -13.43 7.58
CA VAL A 420 -29.73 -13.52 7.18
C VAL A 420 -30.36 -14.72 7.86
N LEU A 421 -31.54 -14.52 8.44
CA LEU A 421 -32.36 -15.57 9.05
C LEU A 421 -33.53 -15.92 8.15
N GLN A 422 -33.80 -17.21 8.03
CA GLN A 422 -34.96 -17.77 7.34
C GLN A 422 -35.65 -18.75 8.29
N ALA A 423 -36.97 -18.67 8.40
CA ALA A 423 -37.78 -19.63 9.13
C ALA A 423 -38.98 -20.01 8.26
N ASP A 424 -39.42 -21.27 8.37
CA ASP A 424 -40.50 -21.80 7.55
C ASP A 424 -41.87 -21.22 7.97
N ASP A 425 -42.01 -20.82 9.24
CA ASP A 425 -43.25 -20.30 9.85
C ASP A 425 -43.03 -18.90 10.47
N ILE A 426 -43.07 -17.84 9.66
CA ILE A 426 -43.01 -16.45 10.12
C ILE A 426 -44.43 -15.89 10.19
N SER A 427 -44.82 -15.31 11.33
CA SER A 427 -46.13 -14.68 11.50
C SER A 427 -46.31 -13.43 10.62
N GLU A 428 -47.55 -12.96 10.43
CA GLU A 428 -47.84 -11.73 9.65
C GLU A 428 -47.15 -10.46 10.20
N ILE A 429 -46.74 -10.48 11.48
CA ILE A 429 -46.01 -9.39 12.15
C ILE A 429 -44.49 -9.63 12.21
N GLY A 430 -43.99 -10.69 11.56
CA GLY A 430 -42.56 -10.98 11.45
C GLY A 430 -41.96 -11.72 12.66
N SER A 431 -42.78 -12.27 13.56
CA SER A 431 -42.31 -13.07 14.70
C SER A 431 -42.18 -14.56 14.34
N ILE A 432 -41.28 -15.24 15.04
CA ILE A 432 -41.06 -16.68 14.93
C ILE A 432 -41.54 -17.33 16.24
N GLU A 433 -42.23 -18.47 16.15
CA GLU A 433 -42.68 -19.21 17.33
C GLU A 433 -41.49 -19.87 18.04
N PRO A 434 -41.43 -19.88 19.39
CA PRO A 434 -40.49 -20.70 20.14
C PRO A 434 -40.51 -22.17 19.69
N GLY A 435 -39.33 -22.71 19.39
CA GLY A 435 -39.17 -24.08 18.88
C GLY A 435 -39.26 -24.23 17.35
N ALA A 436 -39.47 -23.15 16.59
CA ALA A 436 -39.39 -23.19 15.13
C ALA A 436 -37.94 -23.40 14.64
N VAL A 437 -37.81 -23.98 13.45
CA VAL A 437 -36.51 -24.19 12.78
C VAL A 437 -36.09 -22.90 12.08
N VAL A 438 -34.93 -22.37 12.45
CA VAL A 438 -34.34 -21.14 11.90
C VAL A 438 -33.02 -21.48 11.19
N ARG A 439 -32.88 -21.01 9.95
CA ARG A 439 -31.68 -21.14 9.13
C ARG A 439 -30.98 -19.78 9.04
N ALA A 440 -29.75 -19.69 9.54
CA ALA A 440 -28.89 -18.52 9.44
C ALA A 440 -27.82 -18.71 8.35
N SER A 441 -27.59 -17.69 7.53
CA SER A 441 -26.63 -17.73 6.42
C SER A 441 -26.05 -16.37 6.05
N LEU A 442 -25.00 -16.39 5.22
CA LEU A 442 -24.30 -15.26 4.57
C LEU A 442 -25.13 -14.56 3.47
N SER A 443 -25.39 -13.25 3.49
CA SER A 443 -26.06 -12.54 2.38
C SER A 443 -25.19 -12.30 1.14
N GLY A 444 -23.86 -12.38 1.28
CA GLY A 444 -22.90 -12.04 0.23
C GLY A 444 -22.29 -13.25 -0.48
N TYR A 445 -21.03 -13.13 -0.89
CA TYR A 445 -20.31 -14.21 -1.54
C TYR A 445 -20.06 -15.37 -0.58
N ARG A 446 -20.18 -16.60 -1.07
CA ARG A 446 -19.74 -17.76 -0.30
C ARG A 446 -18.22 -17.74 -0.18
N LEU A 447 -17.72 -17.89 1.04
CA LEU A 447 -16.30 -17.86 1.34
C LEU A 447 -15.75 -19.29 1.44
N ARG A 448 -14.93 -19.69 0.47
CA ARG A 448 -14.20 -20.96 0.58
C ARG A 448 -12.78 -20.71 1.05
N LEU A 449 -12.46 -21.22 2.25
CA LEU A 449 -11.09 -21.19 2.77
C LEU A 449 -10.22 -22.20 2.02
N GLY A 450 -9.04 -21.76 1.60
CA GLY A 450 -8.04 -22.62 0.98
C GLY A 450 -6.64 -22.30 1.50
N PHE A 451 -5.71 -23.20 1.21
CA PHE A 451 -4.30 -23.02 1.52
C PHE A 451 -3.46 -23.37 0.31
N ASP A 452 -2.63 -22.43 -0.15
CA ASP A 452 -1.68 -22.67 -1.22
C ASP A 452 -0.38 -23.21 -0.61
N LYS A 453 -0.08 -24.49 -0.89
CA LYS A 453 1.08 -25.18 -0.31
C LYS A 453 2.41 -24.60 -0.78
N GLY A 454 2.48 -24.11 -2.02
CA GLY A 454 3.69 -23.52 -2.58
C GLY A 454 3.97 -22.16 -1.93
N ALA A 455 2.97 -21.29 -1.94
CA ALA A 455 3.06 -19.95 -1.33
C ALA A 455 3.05 -19.96 0.21
N ARG A 456 2.75 -21.11 0.83
CA ARG A 456 2.44 -21.27 2.26
C ARG A 456 1.52 -20.18 2.80
N THR A 457 0.48 -19.86 2.03
CA THR A 457 -0.42 -18.73 2.31
C THR A 457 -1.86 -19.22 2.30
N THR A 458 -2.61 -18.86 3.34
CA THR A 458 -4.06 -19.06 3.41
C THR A 458 -4.77 -18.06 2.49
N TYR A 459 -5.82 -18.51 1.79
CA TYR A 459 -6.64 -17.63 0.96
C TYR A 459 -8.14 -17.88 1.17
N LEU A 460 -8.92 -16.85 0.89
CA LEU A 460 -10.37 -16.89 0.79
C LEU A 460 -10.74 -16.77 -0.68
N GLU A 461 -11.47 -17.75 -1.18
CA GLU A 461 -12.07 -17.67 -2.49
C GLU A 461 -13.51 -17.15 -2.39
N TYR A 462 -13.82 -16.11 -3.15
CA TYR A 462 -15.15 -15.52 -3.22
C TYR A 462 -15.91 -16.20 -4.35
N LEU A 463 -16.95 -16.94 -3.98
CA LEU A 463 -17.78 -17.69 -4.91
C LEU A 463 -19.13 -16.99 -5.08
N ASP A 464 -19.57 -16.84 -6.32
CA ASP A 464 -20.93 -16.37 -6.64
C ASP A 464 -22.00 -17.44 -6.35
N GLN A 465 -23.23 -17.14 -6.74
CA GLN A 465 -24.39 -18.02 -6.53
C GLN A 465 -24.25 -19.35 -7.29
N ASP A 466 -23.64 -19.32 -8.48
CA ASP A 466 -23.37 -20.51 -9.30
C ASP A 466 -22.16 -21.31 -8.80
N GLY A 467 -21.39 -20.75 -7.87
CA GLY A 467 -20.18 -21.35 -7.30
C GLY A 467 -18.92 -21.06 -8.10
N ALA A 468 -18.95 -20.10 -9.01
CA ALA A 468 -17.78 -19.64 -9.76
C ALA A 468 -16.96 -18.64 -8.93
N SER A 469 -15.64 -18.74 -9.06
CA SER A 469 -14.68 -17.86 -8.37
C SER A 469 -14.65 -16.49 -9.05
N VAL A 470 -15.02 -15.44 -8.31
CA VAL A 470 -15.04 -14.05 -8.83
C VAL A 470 -13.82 -13.23 -8.39
N ALA A 471 -13.22 -13.59 -7.26
CA ALA A 471 -12.03 -12.97 -6.70
C ALA A 471 -11.45 -13.83 -5.57
N ARG A 472 -10.23 -13.52 -5.17
CA ARG A 472 -9.51 -14.20 -4.08
C ARG A 472 -8.85 -13.21 -3.15
N ALA A 473 -8.96 -13.40 -1.84
CA ALA A 473 -8.12 -12.70 -0.87
C ALA A 473 -7.04 -13.63 -0.34
N TRP A 474 -5.79 -13.24 -0.51
CA TRP A 474 -4.60 -13.86 0.06
C TRP A 474 -4.34 -13.26 1.44
N LEU A 475 -4.57 -14.05 2.48
CA LEU A 475 -4.45 -13.60 3.86
C LEU A 475 -2.99 -13.66 4.30
N THR A 476 -2.46 -12.55 4.80
CA THR A 476 -1.13 -12.53 5.41
C THR A 476 -1.28 -12.67 6.93
N ASP A 477 -0.86 -13.83 7.44
CA ASP A 477 -0.64 -14.09 8.86
C ASP A 477 0.86 -14.23 9.18
N ALA A 478 1.19 -14.54 10.43
CA ALA A 478 2.56 -14.74 10.87
C ALA A 478 3.28 -15.83 10.06
N ALA A 479 2.59 -16.94 9.71
CA ALA A 479 3.18 -18.05 8.97
C ALA A 479 3.52 -17.65 7.54
N ALA A 480 2.59 -16.99 6.85
CA ALA A 480 2.77 -16.50 5.49
C ALA A 480 3.88 -15.44 5.43
N LEU A 481 3.88 -14.47 6.35
CA LEU A 481 4.93 -13.44 6.41
C LEU A 481 6.30 -14.06 6.71
N ARG A 482 6.36 -14.99 7.67
CA ARG A 482 7.61 -15.66 8.01
C ARG A 482 8.18 -16.43 6.83
N HIS A 483 7.33 -17.18 6.11
CA HIS A 483 7.74 -17.90 4.89
C HIS A 483 8.34 -16.95 3.85
N ARG A 484 7.72 -15.78 3.60
CA ARG A 484 8.26 -14.76 2.68
C ARG A 484 9.61 -14.23 3.13
N LEU A 485 9.78 -13.97 4.43
CA LEU A 485 11.03 -13.50 5.02
C LEU A 485 12.15 -14.55 4.92
N ASP A 486 11.85 -15.82 5.20
CA ASP A 486 12.84 -16.90 5.16
C ASP A 486 13.41 -17.14 3.75
N GLN A 487 12.66 -16.82 2.68
CA GLN A 487 13.16 -16.87 1.29
C GLN A 487 14.38 -15.96 1.07
N THR A 488 14.53 -14.91 1.88
CA THR A 488 15.66 -13.96 1.76
C THR A 488 16.95 -14.49 2.38
N LEU A 489 16.86 -15.36 3.39
CA LEU A 489 17.99 -15.80 4.20
C LEU A 489 19.05 -16.59 3.40
N PRO A 490 18.70 -17.54 2.50
CA PRO A 490 19.67 -18.27 1.70
C PRO A 490 20.53 -17.39 0.79
N PHE A 491 20.03 -16.19 0.44
CA PHE A 491 20.72 -15.24 -0.41
C PHE A 491 21.57 -14.23 0.37
N ALA A 492 21.46 -14.19 1.70
CA ALA A 492 22.19 -13.25 2.56
C ALA A 492 22.11 -11.80 2.02
N ILE A 493 20.90 -11.35 1.71
CA ILE A 493 20.65 -9.94 1.33
C ILE A 493 20.63 -9.06 2.59
N GLY A 494 20.88 -7.76 2.40
CA GLY A 494 20.92 -6.75 3.46
C GLY A 494 19.65 -6.70 4.31
N GLY A 495 18.48 -6.94 3.73
CA GLY A 495 17.24 -7.02 4.50
C GLY A 495 15.97 -6.86 3.68
N VAL A 496 14.94 -6.31 4.32
CA VAL A 496 13.60 -6.13 3.75
C VAL A 496 13.05 -4.75 4.06
N ALA A 497 12.09 -4.30 3.25
CA ALA A 497 11.40 -3.03 3.43
C ALA A 497 9.88 -3.22 3.40
N PHE A 498 9.17 -2.50 4.26
CA PHE A 498 7.70 -2.47 4.31
C PHE A 498 7.18 -1.05 4.12
N ASP A 499 6.18 -0.89 3.26
CA ASP A 499 5.49 0.38 3.00
C ASP A 499 4.05 0.43 3.51
N ASP A 500 3.57 -0.67 4.11
CA ASP A 500 2.20 -0.83 4.61
C ASP A 500 2.12 -1.13 6.11
N LEU A 501 3.27 -1.34 6.78
CA LEU A 501 3.31 -1.79 8.18
C LEU A 501 2.62 -0.83 9.15
N LEU A 502 2.76 0.48 8.92
CA LEU A 502 2.11 1.54 9.73
C LEU A 502 0.60 1.65 9.49
N ALA A 503 0.11 1.15 8.35
CA ALA A 503 -1.30 1.17 8.01
C ALA A 503 -2.08 -0.04 8.56
N LEU A 504 -1.38 -1.01 9.16
CA LEU A 504 -2.01 -2.24 9.65
C LEU A 504 -2.69 -2.02 11.00
N GLU A 505 -4.01 -2.17 11.04
CA GLU A 505 -4.81 -2.09 12.27
C GLU A 505 -4.43 -3.16 13.32
N ARG A 506 -3.86 -4.29 12.89
CA ARG A 506 -3.44 -5.42 13.77
C ARG A 506 -2.03 -5.90 13.44
N ALA A 507 -1.03 -5.06 13.69
CA ALA A 507 0.36 -5.36 13.39
C ALA A 507 1.03 -6.35 14.38
N ALA A 508 0.60 -6.41 15.64
CA ALA A 508 1.36 -7.06 16.72
C ALA A 508 1.93 -8.49 16.43
N PRO A 509 1.14 -9.45 15.89
CA PRO A 509 1.68 -10.78 15.55
C PRO A 509 2.69 -10.75 14.39
N LEU A 510 2.49 -9.84 13.43
CA LEU A 510 3.39 -9.64 12.30
C LEU A 510 4.68 -8.95 12.76
N ILE A 511 4.59 -7.98 13.67
CA ILE A 511 5.75 -7.32 14.29
C ILE A 511 6.63 -8.34 15.03
N SER A 512 6.03 -9.21 15.84
CA SER A 512 6.77 -10.29 16.52
C SER A 512 7.48 -11.20 15.51
N THR A 513 6.84 -11.48 14.37
CA THR A 513 7.42 -12.29 13.29
C THR A 513 8.64 -11.61 12.67
N ILE A 514 8.56 -10.31 12.42
CA ILE A 514 9.67 -9.49 11.89
C ILE A 514 10.82 -9.42 12.89
N LEU A 515 10.54 -9.23 14.19
CA LEU A 515 11.57 -9.24 15.24
C LEU A 515 12.33 -10.57 15.31
N ASN A 516 11.61 -11.69 15.20
CA ASN A 516 12.21 -13.02 15.20
C ASN A 516 13.08 -13.25 13.97
N TYR A 517 12.66 -12.77 12.80
CA TYR A 517 13.47 -12.77 11.58
C TYR A 517 14.75 -11.93 11.76
N LYS A 518 14.63 -10.69 12.25
CA LYS A 518 15.76 -9.78 12.53
C LYS A 518 16.76 -10.40 13.52
N SER A 519 16.27 -11.17 14.48
CA SER A 519 17.08 -11.87 15.49
C SER A 519 17.55 -13.26 15.04
N SER A 520 17.29 -13.66 13.80
CA SER A 520 17.63 -14.98 13.24
C SER A 520 17.10 -16.17 14.08
N GLN A 521 15.97 -16.00 14.76
CA GLN A 521 15.36 -17.08 15.53
C GLN A 521 14.62 -18.04 14.59
N PRO A 522 14.78 -19.37 14.74
CA PRO A 522 14.00 -20.33 13.99
C PRO A 522 12.58 -20.38 14.56
N VAL A 523 11.63 -19.79 13.83
CA VAL A 523 10.20 -19.84 14.19
C VAL A 523 9.45 -20.18 12.92
N ALA A 524 8.65 -21.25 12.95
CA ALA A 524 7.70 -21.57 11.89
C ALA A 524 6.31 -21.47 12.51
N PRO A 525 5.65 -20.31 12.42
CA PRO A 525 4.27 -20.19 12.89
C PRO A 525 3.40 -21.15 12.09
N ASP A 526 2.43 -21.77 12.77
CA ASP A 526 1.40 -22.53 12.06
C ASP A 526 0.49 -21.57 11.29
N PRO A 527 0.00 -21.95 10.10
CA PRO A 527 -1.02 -21.18 9.40
C PRO A 527 -2.26 -21.04 10.27
N SER A 528 -2.85 -19.85 10.26
CA SER A 528 -4.05 -19.54 11.04
C SER A 528 -5.18 -20.49 10.63
N ARG A 529 -5.74 -21.21 11.61
CA ARG A 529 -6.97 -21.96 11.39
C ARG A 529 -8.14 -21.02 11.56
N LEU A 530 -9.04 -20.98 10.59
CA LEU A 530 -10.17 -20.06 10.58
C LEU A 530 -11.48 -20.83 10.56
N LEU A 531 -12.36 -20.51 11.50
CA LEU A 531 -13.73 -21.03 11.59
C LEU A 531 -14.71 -19.87 11.63
N ALA A 532 -15.95 -20.15 11.22
CA ALA A 532 -17.08 -19.28 11.49
C ALA A 532 -17.60 -19.60 12.89
N ARG A 533 -17.85 -18.57 13.70
CA ARG A 533 -18.55 -18.67 14.98
C ARG A 533 -19.87 -17.94 14.88
N TRP A 534 -20.94 -18.69 15.08
CA TRP A 534 -22.28 -18.18 15.25
C TRP A 534 -22.55 -18.00 16.75
N SER A 535 -22.93 -16.80 17.19
CA SER A 535 -23.30 -16.51 18.59
C SER A 535 -24.79 -16.18 18.66
N ILE A 536 -25.53 -16.84 19.54
CA ILE A 536 -26.93 -16.53 19.82
C ILE A 536 -26.93 -15.76 21.14
N ASP A 537 -27.31 -14.50 21.11
CA ASP A 537 -27.24 -13.62 22.28
C ASP A 537 -28.66 -13.16 22.69
N ALA A 538 -28.94 -13.20 23.99
CA ALA A 538 -30.10 -12.56 24.60
C ALA A 538 -29.73 -11.15 25.10
N ALA A 539 -30.71 -10.41 25.60
CA ALA A 539 -30.52 -9.06 26.12
C ALA A 539 -29.57 -8.99 27.34
N ASP A 540 -29.41 -10.09 28.07
CA ASP A 540 -28.56 -10.23 29.27
C ASP A 540 -27.21 -10.90 29.00
N GLY A 541 -26.95 -11.40 27.78
CA GLY A 541 -25.66 -11.96 27.38
C GLY A 541 -25.74 -13.07 26.33
N PRO A 542 -24.58 -13.67 25.97
CA PRO A 542 -24.54 -14.78 25.01
C PRO A 542 -25.18 -16.05 25.60
N LEU A 543 -26.10 -16.65 24.87
CA LEU A 543 -26.76 -17.91 25.23
C LEU A 543 -25.99 -19.12 24.73
N ASP A 544 -25.52 -19.09 23.48
CA ASP A 544 -24.80 -20.21 22.88
C ASP A 544 -23.85 -19.75 21.77
N GLN A 545 -22.81 -20.54 21.52
CA GLN A 545 -21.80 -20.31 20.47
C GLN A 545 -21.48 -21.60 19.71
N ILE A 546 -21.61 -21.55 18.39
CA ILE A 546 -21.45 -22.71 17.51
C ILE A 546 -20.40 -22.39 16.45
N ASP A 547 -19.38 -23.24 16.34
CA ASP A 547 -18.32 -23.10 15.36
C ASP A 547 -18.59 -23.99 14.12
N THR A 548 -18.60 -23.39 12.93
CA THR A 548 -18.81 -24.05 11.63
C THR A 548 -17.68 -23.71 10.65
N LYS A 549 -17.70 -24.30 9.45
CA LYS A 549 -16.87 -23.81 8.34
C LYS A 549 -17.37 -22.45 7.85
N LEU A 550 -16.47 -21.67 7.22
CA LEU A 550 -16.82 -20.33 6.72
C LEU A 550 -17.91 -20.31 5.64
N ASP A 551 -18.08 -21.40 4.90
CA ASP A 551 -19.12 -21.58 3.86
C ASP A 551 -20.38 -22.28 4.39
N GLU A 552 -20.44 -22.60 5.67
CA GLU A 552 -21.52 -23.36 6.29
C GLU A 552 -22.41 -22.42 7.13
N GLY A 553 -23.69 -22.34 6.73
CA GLY A 553 -24.74 -21.69 7.51
C GLY A 553 -25.12 -22.50 8.75
N LEU A 554 -25.88 -21.89 9.65
CA LEU A 554 -26.35 -22.54 10.89
C LEU A 554 -27.84 -22.87 10.77
N VAL A 555 -28.26 -24.09 11.13
CA VAL A 555 -29.67 -24.37 11.44
C VAL A 555 -29.80 -24.55 12.93
N LEU A 556 -30.68 -23.77 13.54
CA LEU A 556 -30.93 -23.81 14.96
C LEU A 556 -32.43 -23.83 15.24
N THR A 557 -32.81 -24.53 16.29
CA THR A 557 -34.10 -24.39 16.95
C THR A 557 -33.86 -23.74 18.29
N LEU A 558 -34.55 -22.62 18.56
CA LEU A 558 -34.44 -21.88 19.81
C LEU A 558 -35.76 -21.98 20.57
N GLU A 559 -35.76 -22.77 21.64
CA GLU A 559 -36.85 -22.78 22.63
C GLU A 559 -36.49 -21.79 23.74
N ALA A 560 -37.04 -20.58 23.69
CA ALA A 560 -36.76 -19.54 24.68
C ALA A 560 -38.00 -18.68 24.95
N PRO A 561 -38.08 -17.95 26.08
CA PRO A 561 -39.17 -17.02 26.36
C PRO A 561 -39.32 -15.94 25.28
N ASP A 562 -40.50 -15.34 25.21
CA ASP A 562 -40.78 -14.21 24.31
C ASP A 562 -39.74 -13.10 24.46
N GLY A 563 -39.14 -12.68 23.34
CA GLY A 563 -38.06 -11.71 23.36
C GLY A 563 -37.28 -11.62 22.07
N ASN A 564 -36.38 -10.63 22.01
CA ASN A 564 -35.46 -10.44 20.90
C ASN A 564 -34.11 -11.08 21.21
N TYR A 565 -33.65 -11.93 20.31
CA TYR A 565 -32.34 -12.55 20.35
C TYR A 565 -31.52 -12.07 19.16
N ALA A 566 -30.19 -12.10 19.23
CA ALA A 566 -29.31 -11.73 18.12
C ALA A 566 -28.50 -12.95 17.67
N VAL A 567 -28.53 -13.25 16.38
CA VAL A 567 -27.70 -14.30 15.78
C VAL A 567 -26.52 -13.64 15.06
N ASN A 568 -25.39 -13.58 15.74
CA ASN A 568 -24.15 -12.96 15.27
C ASN A 568 -23.27 -13.95 14.51
N TRP A 569 -22.46 -13.43 13.58
CA TRP A 569 -21.43 -14.21 12.90
C TRP A 569 -20.07 -13.53 13.05
N SER A 570 -19.07 -14.33 13.38
CA SER A 570 -17.70 -13.88 13.48
C SER A 570 -16.75 -14.93 12.91
N VAL A 571 -15.60 -14.49 12.42
CA VAL A 571 -14.47 -15.35 12.10
C VAL A 571 -13.60 -15.44 13.33
N ILE A 572 -13.33 -16.65 13.78
CA ILE A 572 -12.39 -16.93 14.85
C ILE A 572 -11.13 -17.57 14.28
N GLY A 573 -10.01 -17.24 14.90
CA GLY A 573 -8.74 -17.91 14.72
C GLY A 573 -8.20 -18.44 16.03
N ASP A 574 -6.96 -18.92 16.03
CA ASP A 574 -6.34 -19.57 17.19
C ASP A 574 -6.23 -18.67 18.44
N LYS A 575 -6.33 -17.34 18.27
CA LYS A 575 -6.25 -16.34 19.36
C LYS A 575 -7.58 -15.60 19.61
N GLY A 576 -8.70 -16.12 19.12
CA GLY A 576 -10.04 -15.55 19.32
C GLY A 576 -10.59 -14.87 18.06
N VAL A 577 -11.48 -13.88 18.23
CA VAL A 577 -12.21 -13.26 17.11
C VAL A 577 -11.27 -12.42 16.23
N VAL A 578 -11.19 -12.82 14.97
CA VAL A 578 -10.37 -12.21 13.93
C VAL A 578 -11.18 -11.16 13.17
N SER A 579 -12.45 -11.41 12.90
CA SER A 579 -13.40 -10.46 12.31
C SER A 579 -14.79 -10.70 12.87
N GLY A 580 -15.48 -9.69 13.38
CA GLY A 580 -16.83 -9.83 13.94
C GLY A 580 -17.84 -8.98 13.18
N ARG A 581 -19.07 -9.49 13.03
CA ARG A 581 -20.21 -8.73 12.53
C ARG A 581 -21.35 -8.80 13.53
N GLN A 582 -22.09 -7.71 13.67
CA GLN A 582 -23.34 -7.75 14.43
C GLN A 582 -24.41 -8.48 13.62
N GLY A 583 -25.18 -9.28 14.35
CA GLY A 583 -26.08 -10.30 13.88
C GLY A 583 -27.47 -9.80 13.54
N ALA A 584 -28.22 -10.68 12.89
CA ALA A 584 -29.64 -10.44 12.64
C ALA A 584 -30.45 -10.65 13.93
N VAL A 585 -31.45 -9.80 14.14
CA VAL A 585 -32.40 -9.93 15.25
C VAL A 585 -33.40 -11.04 14.94
N LEU A 586 -33.57 -11.96 15.88
CA LEU A 586 -34.52 -13.06 15.91
C LEU A 586 -35.64 -12.76 16.93
N PRO A 587 -36.81 -12.26 16.50
CA PRO A 587 -37.95 -12.00 17.37
C PRO A 587 -38.74 -13.29 17.64
N LEU A 588 -38.63 -13.83 18.85
CA LEU A 588 -39.37 -15.01 19.28
C LEU A 588 -40.62 -14.58 20.06
N PHE A 589 -41.80 -14.94 19.58
CA PHE A 589 -43.06 -14.64 20.25
C PHE A 589 -44.04 -15.79 20.06
N ALA A 590 -44.63 -16.27 21.16
CA ALA A 590 -45.71 -17.25 21.11
C ALA A 590 -47.01 -16.60 20.58
N ALA A 591 -47.74 -17.29 19.69
CA ALA A 591 -49.06 -16.86 19.24
C ALA A 591 -49.97 -16.64 20.47
N THR A 592 -50.53 -15.44 20.60
CA THR A 592 -51.50 -15.16 21.67
C THR A 592 -52.74 -16.03 21.42
N PRO A 593 -53.06 -17.01 22.28
CA PRO A 593 -54.24 -17.84 22.05
C PRO A 593 -55.50 -16.98 22.12
N THR A 594 -56.37 -17.12 21.12
CA THR A 594 -57.77 -16.65 21.19
C THR A 594 -58.38 -17.17 22.50
N PRO A 595 -59.03 -16.33 23.33
CA PRO A 595 -59.43 -16.70 24.68
C PRO A 595 -60.34 -17.94 24.67
N THR A 596 -59.78 -19.06 25.14
CA THR A 596 -60.51 -20.25 25.57
C THR A 596 -60.13 -20.47 27.04
N PRO A 597 -61.07 -20.80 27.94
CA PRO A 597 -60.81 -20.79 29.37
C PRO A 597 -59.69 -21.74 29.81
N THR A 598 -58.89 -21.20 30.73
CA THR A 598 -57.76 -21.71 31.51
C THR A 598 -57.56 -23.23 31.57
N PRO A 599 -56.34 -23.69 31.24
CA PRO A 599 -55.67 -24.71 32.04
C PRO A 599 -54.37 -24.21 32.72
N THR A 600 -54.10 -24.84 33.86
CA THR A 600 -52.96 -24.85 34.81
C THR A 600 -51.60 -24.28 34.35
N PRO A 601 -50.86 -23.54 35.21
CA PRO A 601 -49.53 -23.01 34.90
C PRO A 601 -48.50 -24.12 34.61
N THR A 602 -48.04 -24.19 33.37
CA THR A 602 -46.84 -24.93 32.95
C THR A 602 -45.60 -24.07 33.28
N PRO A 603 -44.49 -24.65 33.78
CA PRO A 603 -43.26 -23.91 34.06
C PRO A 603 -42.73 -23.18 32.83
N THR A 604 -42.25 -21.94 33.03
CA THR A 604 -41.56 -21.14 32.01
C THR A 604 -40.39 -21.93 31.41
N PRO A 605 -40.32 -22.11 30.08
CA PRO A 605 -39.25 -22.88 29.45
C PRO A 605 -37.89 -22.20 29.67
N VAL A 606 -36.87 -22.99 29.99
CA VAL A 606 -35.48 -22.54 30.08
C VAL A 606 -34.90 -22.51 28.66
N PRO A 607 -34.16 -21.46 28.25
CA PRO A 607 -33.58 -21.35 26.91
C PRO A 607 -32.79 -22.61 26.51
N ARG A 608 -33.17 -23.24 25.39
CA ARG A 608 -32.52 -24.45 24.86
C ARG A 608 -32.29 -24.32 23.35
N VAL A 609 -31.05 -24.54 22.92
CA VAL A 609 -30.64 -24.54 21.50
C VAL A 609 -30.43 -25.99 21.02
N VAL A 610 -31.01 -26.34 19.87
CA VAL A 610 -30.78 -27.64 19.19
C VAL A 610 -30.33 -27.38 17.75
N VAL A 611 -29.21 -27.98 17.34
CA VAL A 611 -28.53 -27.72 16.04
C VAL A 611 -28.64 -28.91 15.09
N ALA A 612 -28.87 -28.66 13.79
CA ALA A 612 -28.84 -29.66 12.71
C ALA A 612 -28.13 -29.13 11.44
N PRO A 613 -27.58 -29.98 10.54
CA PRO A 613 -26.90 -29.51 9.31
C PRO A 613 -27.88 -29.01 8.23
N ALA A 614 -27.58 -27.87 7.58
CA ALA A 614 -28.43 -27.27 6.52
C ALA A 614 -28.02 -27.70 5.10
N ALA A 615 -29.00 -28.13 4.29
CA ALA A 615 -28.93 -28.10 2.83
C ALA A 615 -29.61 -26.82 2.31
N GLY A 616 -28.96 -26.15 1.35
CA GLY A 616 -29.36 -24.82 0.89
C GLY A 616 -30.56 -24.80 -0.08
N SER A 617 -31.31 -23.71 -0.03
CA SER A 617 -32.21 -23.28 -1.09
C SER A 617 -32.44 -21.77 -0.97
N GLY A 618 -32.25 -21.03 -2.06
CA GLY A 618 -32.56 -19.61 -2.11
C GLY A 618 -34.03 -19.33 -2.45
N ALA A 619 -34.53 -18.16 -2.05
CA ALA A 619 -35.21 -17.17 -2.90
C ALA A 619 -36.10 -16.18 -2.10
N SER A 620 -36.14 -14.94 -2.63
CA SER A 620 -37.18 -13.88 -2.59
C SER A 620 -37.55 -13.16 -1.28
N TYR A 621 -37.38 -11.83 -1.31
CA TYR A 621 -37.62 -10.87 -0.22
C TYR A 621 -39.02 -10.21 -0.33
N GLY A 622 -39.79 -10.26 0.77
CA GLY A 622 -40.91 -9.34 1.03
C GLY A 622 -40.60 -8.50 2.28
N SER A 623 -40.81 -7.18 2.22
CA SER A 623 -40.49 -6.25 3.32
C SER A 623 -41.74 -5.74 4.03
N ALA A 624 -41.93 -6.12 5.31
CA ALA A 624 -42.97 -5.59 6.19
C ALA A 624 -42.57 -4.22 6.81
N PRO A 625 -43.54 -3.35 7.16
CA PRO A 625 -43.26 -2.09 7.87
C PRO A 625 -42.71 -2.33 9.29
N PRO A 626 -41.92 -1.38 9.85
CA PRO A 626 -41.33 -1.53 11.18
C PRO A 626 -42.39 -1.46 12.30
N PRO A 627 -42.22 -2.17 13.42
CA PRO A 627 -43.14 -2.12 14.56
C PRO A 627 -43.21 -0.73 15.23
N ALA A 628 -44.31 -0.44 15.92
CA ALA A 628 -44.48 0.79 16.70
C ALA A 628 -43.39 0.97 17.78
N GLY A 629 -42.97 2.21 18.03
CA GLY A 629 -41.91 2.54 19.00
C GLY A 629 -40.46 2.31 18.53
N SER A 630 -40.27 2.03 17.24
CA SER A 630 -38.94 1.77 16.64
C SER A 630 -38.15 3.06 16.37
N ILE A 631 -38.82 4.20 16.18
CA ILE A 631 -38.18 5.51 15.94
C ILE A 631 -38.12 6.30 17.25
N ARG A 632 -36.91 6.47 17.79
CA ARG A 632 -36.65 7.19 19.06
C ARG A 632 -35.77 8.43 18.91
N ILE A 633 -35.28 8.70 17.70
CA ILE A 633 -34.51 9.91 17.37
C ILE A 633 -35.41 11.06 16.92
N GLU A 634 -34.86 12.27 16.97
CA GLU A 634 -35.50 13.43 16.36
C GLU A 634 -35.47 13.30 14.84
N ILE A 635 -36.63 13.48 14.20
CA ILE A 635 -36.78 13.46 12.75
C ILE A 635 -37.42 14.77 12.27
N GLY A 636 -37.09 15.16 11.05
CA GLY A 636 -37.59 16.37 10.42
C GLY A 636 -37.79 16.24 8.92
N GLY A 637 -38.12 17.36 8.28
CA GLY A 637 -38.38 17.42 6.85
C GLY A 637 -37.82 18.67 6.21
N HIS A 638 -37.26 18.53 5.00
CA HIS A 638 -36.89 19.67 4.17
C HIS A 638 -38.13 20.24 3.50
N VAL A 639 -38.42 21.52 3.76
CA VAL A 639 -39.62 22.21 3.28
C VAL A 639 -39.29 23.32 2.28
N THR A 640 -40.22 23.59 1.35
CA THR A 640 -40.10 24.74 0.45
C THR A 640 -40.26 26.06 1.19
N ASP A 641 -41.14 26.10 2.19
CA ASP A 641 -41.41 27.28 3.03
C ASP A 641 -41.89 26.84 4.42
N THR A 642 -41.39 27.51 5.47
CA THR A 642 -41.68 27.15 6.88
C THR A 642 -43.10 27.47 7.33
N GLY A 643 -43.84 28.29 6.58
CA GLY A 643 -45.24 28.62 6.81
C GLY A 643 -46.21 27.82 5.92
N ASN A 644 -45.72 26.92 5.05
CA ASN A 644 -46.58 26.19 4.12
C ASN A 644 -47.49 25.18 4.85
N PRO A 645 -48.83 25.35 4.84
CA PRO A 645 -49.75 24.40 5.48
C PRO A 645 -49.64 22.99 4.89
N ARG A 646 -49.25 22.87 3.61
CA ARG A 646 -49.04 21.60 2.91
C ARG A 646 -47.89 20.78 3.51
N ALA A 647 -46.95 21.42 4.20
CA ALA A 647 -45.87 20.75 4.93
C ALA A 647 -46.22 20.56 6.42
N ILE A 648 -46.72 21.60 7.09
CA ILE A 648 -46.92 21.62 8.55
C ILE A 648 -47.81 20.47 9.04
N GLY A 649 -48.97 20.26 8.41
CA GLY A 649 -49.94 19.24 8.83
C GLY A 649 -49.37 17.82 8.74
N PRO A 650 -48.92 17.39 7.55
CA PRO A 650 -48.31 16.07 7.36
C PRO A 650 -47.08 15.81 8.23
N MET A 651 -46.21 16.81 8.41
CA MET A 651 -45.05 16.68 9.30
C MET A 651 -45.44 16.42 10.76
N ARG A 652 -46.45 17.12 11.29
CA ARG A 652 -46.97 16.87 12.64
C ARG A 652 -47.58 15.48 12.76
N ALA A 653 -48.36 15.06 11.75
CA ALA A 653 -48.96 13.73 11.73
C ALA A 653 -47.89 12.62 11.72
N ALA A 654 -46.78 12.82 11.03
CA ALA A 654 -45.62 11.93 11.02
C ALA A 654 -44.74 12.01 12.29
N GLY A 655 -45.08 12.88 13.25
CA GLY A 655 -44.32 13.12 14.47
C GLY A 655 -43.05 13.96 14.27
N MET A 656 -42.80 14.55 13.11
CA MET A 656 -41.58 15.33 12.89
C MET A 656 -41.51 16.53 13.83
N THR A 657 -40.31 16.82 14.33
CA THR A 657 -40.04 17.94 15.27
C THR A 657 -39.08 18.97 14.68
N TRP A 658 -38.49 18.69 13.52
CA TRP A 658 -37.56 19.58 12.84
C TRP A 658 -38.04 19.97 11.44
N MET A 659 -37.81 21.22 11.05
CA MET A 659 -37.83 21.68 9.66
C MET A 659 -36.41 21.94 9.20
N LYS A 660 -36.08 21.58 7.96
CA LYS A 660 -34.88 22.06 7.24
C LYS A 660 -35.32 23.04 6.16
N LYS A 661 -34.60 24.15 6.04
CA LYS A 661 -34.72 25.07 4.92
C LYS A 661 -33.34 25.50 4.46
N GLN A 662 -33.05 25.34 3.16
CA GLN A 662 -31.83 25.89 2.56
C GLN A 662 -31.96 27.40 2.32
N GLU A 663 -30.94 28.14 2.73
CA GLU A 663 -30.80 29.58 2.53
C GLU A 663 -29.45 29.86 1.85
N ARG A 664 -29.48 30.68 0.79
CA ARG A 664 -28.31 30.98 -0.04
C ARG A 664 -27.65 32.28 0.40
N PHE A 665 -26.37 32.20 0.74
CA PHE A 665 -25.52 33.35 0.98
C PHE A 665 -25.43 34.22 -0.28
N SER A 666 -25.22 35.53 -0.09
CA SER A 666 -25.26 36.58 -1.14
C SER A 666 -26.64 36.90 -1.74
N TRP A 667 -27.64 36.04 -1.61
CA TRP A 667 -29.02 36.32 -2.07
C TRP A 667 -29.97 36.71 -0.93
N ARG A 668 -29.61 36.38 0.31
CA ARG A 668 -30.45 36.57 1.49
C ARG A 668 -29.63 37.26 2.57
N SER A 669 -30.08 38.42 3.01
CA SER A 669 -29.52 39.04 4.21
C SER A 669 -29.95 38.22 5.44
N PRO A 670 -29.25 38.33 6.58
CA PRO A 670 -29.70 37.69 7.81
C PRO A 670 -31.11 38.14 8.21
N ALA A 671 -31.51 39.38 7.90
CA ALA A 671 -32.86 39.86 8.18
C ALA A 671 -33.94 39.11 7.37
N ASP A 672 -33.60 38.58 6.20
CA ASP A 672 -34.50 37.78 5.36
C ASP A 672 -34.64 36.33 5.85
N VAL A 673 -33.69 35.86 6.67
CA VAL A 673 -33.70 34.50 7.27
C VAL A 673 -34.44 34.49 8.61
N ALA A 674 -34.43 35.59 9.36
CA ALA A 674 -35.14 35.70 10.64
C ALA A 674 -36.61 35.24 10.59
N PRO A 675 -37.44 35.65 9.59
CA PRO A 675 -38.82 35.19 9.48
C PRO A 675 -38.95 33.67 9.29
N VAL A 676 -37.99 33.03 8.61
CA VAL A 676 -37.97 31.57 8.40
C VAL A 676 -37.82 30.86 9.75
N ILE A 677 -36.87 31.32 10.57
CA ILE A 677 -36.61 30.80 11.92
C ILE A 677 -37.84 31.02 12.82
N SER A 678 -38.35 32.25 12.89
CA SER A 678 -39.47 32.57 13.78
C SER A 678 -40.76 31.86 13.38
N THR A 679 -41.01 31.67 12.08
CA THR A 679 -42.21 30.97 11.59
C THR A 679 -42.18 29.50 11.95
N ALA A 680 -41.07 28.79 11.69
CA ALA A 680 -40.93 27.38 12.09
C ALA A 680 -41.16 27.19 13.60
N ARG A 681 -40.56 28.05 14.43
CA ARG A 681 -40.72 28.01 15.89
C ARG A 681 -42.14 28.35 16.35
N SER A 682 -42.81 29.29 15.69
CA SER A 682 -44.23 29.62 15.97
C SER A 682 -45.16 28.42 15.72
N HIS A 683 -44.76 27.51 14.83
CA HIS A 683 -45.44 26.26 14.54
C HIS A 683 -44.93 25.08 15.38
N GLY A 684 -44.05 25.32 16.35
CA GLY A 684 -43.55 24.31 17.30
C GLY A 684 -42.46 23.40 16.76
N PHE A 685 -41.84 23.74 15.63
CA PHE A 685 -40.69 23.01 15.08
C PHE A 685 -39.37 23.66 15.51
N LYS A 686 -38.34 22.82 15.66
CA LYS A 686 -36.94 23.26 15.61
C LYS A 686 -36.54 23.50 14.16
N ILE A 687 -35.59 24.39 13.92
CA ILE A 687 -35.15 24.76 12.56
C ILE A 687 -33.67 24.45 12.32
N LEU A 688 -33.41 23.69 11.26
CA LEU A 688 -32.10 23.52 10.63
C LEU A 688 -32.01 24.44 9.42
N ILE A 689 -31.06 25.38 9.45
CA ILE A 689 -30.71 26.18 8.28
C ILE A 689 -29.61 25.47 7.50
N GLY A 690 -29.91 25.07 6.27
CA GLY A 690 -28.90 24.61 5.31
C GLY A 690 -28.24 25.82 4.65
N ALA A 691 -27.04 26.19 5.08
CA ALA A 691 -26.35 27.35 4.56
C ALA A 691 -25.64 27.00 3.25
N VAL A 692 -26.07 27.59 2.14
CA VAL A 692 -25.49 27.33 0.81
C VAL A 692 -24.68 28.55 0.37
N GLY A 693 -23.41 28.36 0.05
CA GLY A 693 -22.57 29.43 -0.50
C GLY A 693 -22.66 29.55 -2.03
N ASP A 694 -22.04 30.60 -2.57
CA ASP A 694 -21.79 30.79 -3.99
C ASP A 694 -20.35 30.39 -4.34
N ARG A 695 -20.21 29.38 -5.20
CA ARG A 695 -18.91 28.85 -5.63
C ARG A 695 -18.08 29.87 -6.42
N ASN A 696 -18.69 30.75 -7.20
CA ASN A 696 -17.96 31.70 -8.05
C ASN A 696 -17.43 32.85 -7.19
N GLU A 697 -18.23 33.32 -6.24
CA GLU A 697 -17.80 34.32 -5.27
C GLU A 697 -16.73 33.79 -4.31
N LEU A 698 -16.83 32.51 -3.88
CA LEU A 698 -15.76 31.86 -3.12
C LEU A 698 -14.44 31.83 -3.93
N ALA A 699 -14.51 31.47 -5.22
CA ALA A 699 -13.34 31.42 -6.09
C ALA A 699 -12.68 32.78 -6.28
N GLN A 700 -13.48 33.87 -6.33
CA GLN A 700 -12.99 35.23 -6.54
C GLN A 700 -12.54 35.92 -5.25
N GLY A 701 -13.29 35.72 -4.16
CA GLY A 701 -13.11 36.43 -2.89
C GLY A 701 -12.21 35.71 -1.89
N GLY A 702 -11.99 34.40 -2.05
CA GLY A 702 -11.14 33.58 -1.18
C GLY A 702 -11.46 33.79 0.31
N GLN A 703 -10.45 34.16 1.10
CA GLN A 703 -10.61 34.39 2.54
C GLN A 703 -11.63 35.48 2.88
N SER A 704 -11.68 36.57 2.12
CA SER A 704 -12.63 37.67 2.39
C SER A 704 -14.10 37.25 2.25
N TYR A 705 -14.37 36.36 1.29
CA TYR A 705 -15.68 35.74 1.12
C TYR A 705 -15.99 34.79 2.29
N ILE A 706 -15.02 33.98 2.73
CA ILE A 706 -15.18 33.08 3.89
C ILE A 706 -15.50 33.88 5.16
N ASP A 707 -14.81 35.00 5.38
CA ASP A 707 -15.07 35.87 6.54
C ASP A 707 -16.50 36.42 6.50
N ALA A 708 -16.95 36.93 5.34
CA ALA A 708 -18.31 37.43 5.16
C ALA A 708 -19.38 36.33 5.31
N PHE A 709 -19.12 35.12 4.79
CA PHE A 709 -19.99 33.96 4.93
C PHE A 709 -20.14 33.55 6.39
N THR A 710 -19.04 33.47 7.14
CA THR A 710 -19.08 33.08 8.55
C THR A 710 -19.68 34.17 9.46
N ASP A 711 -19.53 35.45 9.12
CA ASP A 711 -20.26 36.55 9.78
C ASP A 711 -21.77 36.49 9.54
N TRP A 712 -22.19 36.08 8.34
CA TRP A 712 -23.59 35.83 8.03
C TRP A 712 -24.15 34.67 8.87
N LEU A 713 -23.40 33.56 8.99
CA LEU A 713 -23.75 32.43 9.85
C LEU A 713 -23.87 32.82 11.33
N GLN A 714 -22.98 33.67 11.84
CA GLN A 714 -23.08 34.21 13.21
C GLN A 714 -24.42 34.92 13.44
N ARG A 715 -24.85 35.74 12.48
CA ARG A 715 -26.10 36.51 12.59
C ARG A 715 -27.34 35.61 12.53
N ILE A 716 -27.32 34.55 11.72
CA ILE A 716 -28.38 33.53 11.69
C ILE A 716 -28.44 32.78 13.02
N ALA A 717 -27.29 32.38 13.58
CA ALA A 717 -27.24 31.73 14.89
C ALA A 717 -27.81 32.64 16.00
N ALA A 718 -27.46 33.93 15.99
CA ALA A 718 -27.97 34.92 16.94
C ALA A 718 -29.48 35.17 16.84
N GLN A 719 -30.10 34.86 15.70
CA GLN A 719 -31.56 34.90 15.51
C GLN A 719 -32.27 33.66 16.07
N GLY A 720 -31.53 32.68 16.59
CA GLY A 720 -32.08 31.52 17.28
C GLY A 720 -32.32 30.32 16.39
N ALA A 721 -31.52 30.12 15.33
CA ALA A 721 -31.49 28.85 14.61
C ALA A 721 -31.05 27.71 15.55
N ASP A 722 -31.78 26.59 15.53
CA ASP A 722 -31.47 25.44 16.39
C ASP A 722 -30.28 24.64 15.85
N ALA A 723 -30.14 24.57 14.53
CA ALA A 723 -28.99 23.97 13.87
C ALA A 723 -28.63 24.69 12.57
N ILE A 724 -27.36 24.63 12.19
CA ILE A 724 -26.84 25.14 10.93
C ILE A 724 -25.98 24.05 10.28
N GLU A 725 -26.31 23.66 9.06
CA GLU A 725 -25.47 22.86 8.16
C GLU A 725 -24.58 23.81 7.36
N VAL A 726 -23.27 23.69 7.54
CA VAL A 726 -22.29 24.61 6.96
C VAL A 726 -21.85 24.10 5.59
N TRP A 727 -22.46 24.66 4.54
CA TRP A 727 -22.28 24.33 3.12
C TRP A 727 -23.06 23.09 2.65
N ASN A 728 -23.44 23.08 1.37
CA ASN A 728 -24.13 21.98 0.70
C ASN A 728 -23.20 21.31 -0.32
N GLU A 729 -22.98 19.99 -0.22
CA GLU A 729 -22.29 19.15 -1.22
C GLU A 729 -20.96 19.73 -1.79
N PRO A 730 -20.01 20.16 -0.96
CA PRO A 730 -18.74 20.79 -1.40
C PRO A 730 -17.82 19.84 -2.19
N ASN A 731 -18.18 18.57 -2.31
CA ASN A 731 -17.48 17.58 -3.13
C ASN A 731 -17.89 17.61 -4.62
N LEU A 732 -18.69 18.59 -5.04
CA LEU A 732 -19.14 18.80 -6.41
C LEU A 732 -18.79 20.21 -6.92
N ASP A 733 -18.40 20.32 -8.18
CA ASP A 733 -18.11 21.61 -8.84
C ASP A 733 -19.34 22.49 -9.06
N ARG A 734 -20.55 21.94 -8.91
CA ARG A 734 -21.78 22.73 -8.85
C ARG A 734 -21.91 23.50 -7.54
N GLU A 735 -21.28 23.07 -6.45
CA GLU A 735 -21.39 23.72 -5.14
C GLU A 735 -20.05 24.26 -4.63
N TRP A 736 -18.91 23.87 -5.20
CA TRP A 736 -17.58 24.34 -4.79
C TRP A 736 -16.75 24.75 -6.03
N PRO A 737 -15.79 25.68 -5.93
CA PRO A 737 -14.97 26.06 -7.08
C PRO A 737 -14.32 24.86 -7.78
N ARG A 738 -14.54 24.75 -9.09
CA ARG A 738 -13.97 23.70 -9.94
C ARG A 738 -12.44 23.69 -9.85
N GLY A 739 -11.85 22.51 -9.73
CA GLY A 739 -10.41 22.33 -9.53
C GLY A 739 -9.90 22.69 -8.13
N GLN A 740 -10.77 23.13 -7.22
CA GLN A 740 -10.42 23.49 -5.83
C GLN A 740 -11.18 22.67 -4.77
N ILE A 741 -11.86 21.59 -5.18
CA ILE A 741 -12.57 20.69 -4.27
C ILE A 741 -11.55 20.06 -3.30
N SER A 742 -11.70 20.35 -2.01
CA SER A 742 -10.76 19.92 -0.98
C SER A 742 -11.43 19.85 0.38
N GLY A 743 -11.41 18.66 1.00
CA GLY A 743 -11.90 18.50 2.37
C GLY A 743 -11.04 19.26 3.40
N LEU A 744 -9.74 19.44 3.11
CA LEU A 744 -8.81 20.23 3.93
C LEU A 744 -9.19 21.72 3.93
N ALA A 745 -9.44 22.28 2.75
CA ALA A 745 -9.84 23.69 2.62
C ALA A 745 -11.20 23.95 3.28
N TYR A 746 -12.13 22.99 3.11
CA TYR A 746 -13.41 23.03 3.81
C TYR A 746 -13.25 22.98 5.34
N ALA A 747 -12.33 22.17 5.89
CA ALA A 747 -12.11 22.09 7.34
C ALA A 747 -11.69 23.43 7.95
N GLU A 748 -10.87 24.23 7.26
CA GLU A 748 -10.51 25.58 7.72
C GLU A 748 -11.70 26.54 7.70
N MET A 749 -12.54 26.49 6.67
CA MET A 749 -13.81 27.25 6.65
C MET A 749 -14.74 26.82 7.79
N LEU A 750 -14.89 25.51 8.01
CA LEU A 750 -15.74 24.95 9.07
C LEU A 750 -15.28 25.41 10.46
N LYS A 751 -13.97 25.45 10.71
CA LYS A 751 -13.37 25.97 11.95
C LYS A 751 -13.75 27.43 12.21
N LEU A 752 -13.71 28.28 11.20
CA LEU A 752 -14.14 29.69 11.31
C LEU A 752 -15.65 29.79 11.53
N ALA A 753 -16.43 29.04 10.75
CA ALA A 753 -17.89 28.98 10.86
C ALA A 753 -18.33 28.54 12.25
N TYR A 754 -17.74 27.46 12.81
CA TYR A 754 -18.04 26.97 14.14
C TYR A 754 -17.85 28.05 15.20
N ARG A 755 -16.70 28.73 15.19
CA ARG A 755 -16.41 29.80 16.16
C ARG A 755 -17.42 30.93 16.06
N LYS A 756 -17.75 31.36 14.84
CA LYS A 756 -18.71 32.44 14.57
C LYS A 756 -20.13 32.06 14.95
N ILE A 757 -20.57 30.84 14.63
CA ILE A 757 -21.88 30.31 15.03
C ILE A 757 -21.99 30.25 16.55
N LYS A 758 -21.00 29.67 17.23
CA LYS A 758 -21.01 29.57 18.71
C LYS A 758 -20.93 30.95 19.38
N GLN A 759 -20.29 31.94 18.75
CA GLN A 759 -20.33 33.34 19.22
C GLN A 759 -21.72 33.98 19.06
N GLY A 760 -22.44 33.68 17.98
CA GLY A 760 -23.80 34.16 17.77
C GLY A 760 -24.79 33.51 18.74
N ASN A 761 -24.70 32.18 18.90
CA ASN A 761 -25.48 31.41 19.85
C ASN A 761 -24.77 30.08 20.17
N PRO A 762 -24.27 29.88 21.41
CA PRO A 762 -23.59 28.64 21.81
C PRO A 762 -24.47 27.38 21.70
N ALA A 763 -25.79 27.54 21.79
CA ALA A 763 -26.74 26.42 21.74
C ALA A 763 -27.05 25.94 20.32
N THR A 764 -26.69 26.71 19.28
CA THR A 764 -26.90 26.30 17.89
C THR A 764 -25.99 25.11 17.55
N MET A 765 -26.59 24.01 17.08
CA MET A 765 -25.87 22.83 16.63
C MET A 765 -25.18 23.10 15.28
N VAL A 766 -23.90 22.79 15.18
CA VAL A 766 -23.10 22.94 13.95
C VAL A 766 -22.97 21.59 13.28
N ILE A 767 -23.58 21.45 12.10
CA ILE A 767 -23.48 20.26 11.26
C ILE A 767 -22.47 20.55 10.16
N SER A 768 -21.51 19.65 9.90
CA SER A 768 -20.66 19.79 8.72
C SER A 768 -21.50 19.73 7.45
N ALA A 769 -20.96 20.22 6.33
CA ALA A 769 -21.48 19.91 5.02
C ALA A 769 -21.69 18.40 4.86
N ALA A 770 -22.81 18.06 4.25
CA ALA A 770 -23.06 16.74 3.73
C ALA A 770 -22.53 16.65 2.28
N PRO A 771 -21.55 15.79 1.99
CA PRO A 771 -21.12 15.56 0.62
C PRO A 771 -22.20 14.75 -0.15
N ALA A 772 -22.29 14.99 -1.45
CA ALA A 772 -23.14 14.21 -2.34
C ALA A 772 -22.61 12.76 -2.46
N PRO A 773 -23.48 11.74 -2.47
CA PRO A 773 -23.08 10.37 -2.78
C PRO A 773 -22.85 10.26 -4.29
N THR A 774 -21.59 10.32 -4.71
CA THR A 774 -21.26 10.47 -6.12
C THR A 774 -20.94 9.15 -6.81
N GLY A 775 -20.54 8.12 -6.08
CA GLY A 775 -20.31 6.79 -6.64
C GLY A 775 -19.12 6.67 -7.61
N VAL A 776 -18.43 7.76 -7.95
CA VAL A 776 -17.48 7.84 -9.08
C VAL A 776 -16.16 8.52 -8.70
N ALA A 777 -15.05 8.03 -9.27
CA ALA A 777 -13.70 8.59 -9.12
C ALA A 777 -13.17 9.30 -10.39
N ASP A 778 -13.97 9.37 -11.47
CA ASP A 778 -13.47 9.61 -12.83
C ASP A 778 -13.38 11.09 -13.26
N TRP A 779 -13.62 12.04 -12.34
CA TRP A 779 -13.64 13.48 -12.67
C TRP A 779 -12.94 14.32 -11.59
N PRO A 780 -11.62 14.18 -11.40
CA PRO A 780 -10.91 14.72 -10.23
C PRO A 780 -10.96 16.25 -10.09
N ASP A 781 -11.26 16.99 -11.17
CA ASP A 781 -11.46 18.45 -11.15
C ASP A 781 -12.91 18.88 -10.85
N ARG A 782 -13.89 17.96 -10.95
CA ARG A 782 -15.32 18.26 -10.85
C ARG A 782 -16.05 17.56 -9.71
N VAL A 783 -15.61 16.37 -9.35
CA VAL A 783 -16.28 15.51 -8.38
C VAL A 783 -15.22 14.84 -7.51
N MET A 784 -15.43 14.86 -6.20
CA MET A 784 -14.67 14.06 -5.27
C MET A 784 -15.56 12.97 -4.66
N PRO A 785 -15.12 11.69 -4.63
CA PRO A 785 -15.77 10.68 -3.82
C PRO A 785 -15.93 11.16 -2.38
N ASP A 786 -17.12 11.00 -1.84
CA ASP A 786 -17.48 11.47 -0.50
C ASP A 786 -16.58 10.89 0.61
N ASN A 787 -16.20 9.60 0.53
CA ASN A 787 -15.26 9.00 1.48
C ASN A 787 -13.87 9.66 1.46
N ARG A 788 -13.37 10.09 0.29
CA ARG A 788 -12.09 10.78 0.15
C ARG A 788 -12.20 12.19 0.71
N TRP A 789 -13.28 12.88 0.37
CA TRP A 789 -13.55 14.23 0.87
C TRP A 789 -13.67 14.26 2.40
N LEU A 790 -14.38 13.28 2.99
CA LEU A 790 -14.49 13.14 4.45
C LEU A 790 -13.15 12.87 5.11
N ARG A 791 -12.31 11.99 4.56
CA ARG A 791 -10.96 11.74 5.09
C ARG A 791 -10.13 13.02 5.10
N GLN A 792 -10.16 13.81 4.02
CA GLN A 792 -9.48 15.11 3.98
C GLN A 792 -10.04 16.11 5.00
N MET A 793 -11.35 16.13 5.23
CA MET A 793 -11.94 16.97 6.28
C MET A 793 -11.46 16.54 7.68
N VAL A 794 -11.35 15.22 7.93
CA VAL A 794 -10.83 14.67 9.19
C VAL A 794 -9.35 15.04 9.36
N GLU A 795 -8.54 14.85 8.33
CA GLU A 795 -7.12 15.25 8.28
C GLU A 795 -6.93 16.75 8.58
N GLY A 796 -7.83 17.61 8.08
CA GLY A 796 -7.84 19.04 8.35
C GLY A 796 -8.32 19.42 9.76
N GLY A 797 -8.58 18.44 10.63
CA GLY A 797 -9.05 18.65 11.99
C GLY A 797 -10.51 19.10 12.09
N GLY A 798 -11.31 18.94 11.03
CA GLY A 798 -12.71 19.39 10.97
C GLY A 798 -13.61 18.78 12.05
N LEU A 799 -13.29 17.59 12.55
CA LEU A 799 -14.04 16.90 13.61
C LEU A 799 -13.99 17.62 14.97
N ASN A 800 -13.13 18.63 15.14
CA ASN A 800 -13.07 19.48 16.33
C ASN A 800 -14.06 20.65 16.29
N TYR A 801 -14.71 20.89 15.15
CA TYR A 801 -15.47 22.10 14.85
C TYR A 801 -16.88 21.78 14.33
N LEU A 802 -17.49 20.73 14.89
CA LEU A 802 -18.85 20.29 14.58
C LEU A 802 -19.46 19.55 15.77
N ASP A 803 -20.78 19.42 15.77
CA ASP A 803 -21.55 18.62 16.73
C ASP A 803 -21.93 17.25 16.12
N CYS A 804 -22.18 17.19 14.80
CA CYS A 804 -22.39 15.96 14.03
C CYS A 804 -21.92 16.13 12.58
N VAL A 805 -21.64 15.01 11.92
CA VAL A 805 -21.22 14.98 10.51
C VAL A 805 -22.45 14.93 9.61
N GLY A 806 -22.57 15.87 8.67
CA GLY A 806 -23.62 15.88 7.66
C GLY A 806 -23.51 14.73 6.67
N ALA A 807 -24.64 14.15 6.26
CA ALA A 807 -24.70 13.12 5.22
C ALA A 807 -25.97 13.24 4.36
N HIS A 808 -25.84 12.99 3.06
CA HIS A 808 -26.94 12.92 2.09
C HIS A 808 -27.14 11.49 1.59
N TYR A 809 -28.28 10.86 1.90
CA TYR A 809 -28.66 9.57 1.34
C TYR A 809 -29.84 9.74 0.37
N ASN A 810 -29.52 9.96 -0.89
CA ASN A 810 -30.49 10.28 -1.94
C ASN A 810 -30.35 9.38 -3.19
N GLU A 811 -29.70 8.23 -3.08
CA GLU A 811 -29.51 7.32 -4.22
C GLU A 811 -30.01 5.90 -4.00
N GLY A 812 -30.68 5.62 -2.87
CA GLY A 812 -31.21 4.29 -2.56
C GLY A 812 -32.36 3.86 -3.47
N ILE A 813 -32.33 2.62 -3.96
CA ILE A 813 -33.44 1.96 -4.70
C ILE A 813 -33.73 0.55 -4.20
N VAL A 814 -33.24 0.24 -3.01
CA VAL A 814 -33.44 -1.02 -2.30
C VAL A 814 -33.83 -0.72 -0.85
N PRO A 815 -34.45 -1.67 -0.12
CA PRO A 815 -34.72 -1.53 1.30
C PRO A 815 -33.46 -1.09 2.10
N PRO A 816 -33.58 -0.25 3.13
CA PRO A 816 -32.44 0.25 3.91
C PRO A 816 -31.71 -0.84 4.71
N SER A 817 -32.36 -1.99 4.96
CA SER A 817 -31.73 -3.17 5.56
C SER A 817 -30.84 -3.94 4.58
N GLN A 818 -30.95 -3.67 3.28
CA GLN A 818 -30.21 -4.36 2.24
C GLN A 818 -28.82 -3.74 2.05
N THR A 819 -27.79 -4.58 1.90
CA THR A 819 -26.38 -4.19 1.75
C THR A 819 -25.74 -4.68 0.44
N SER A 820 -26.52 -5.33 -0.43
CA SER A 820 -26.13 -5.83 -1.76
C SER A 820 -27.36 -5.90 -2.69
N GLY A 821 -27.23 -6.10 -4.00
CA GLY A 821 -28.39 -6.34 -4.88
C GLY A 821 -29.06 -5.10 -5.46
N ASP A 822 -28.37 -3.95 -5.45
CA ASP A 822 -28.72 -2.82 -6.29
C ASP A 822 -28.59 -3.21 -7.78
N PRO A 823 -29.63 -2.98 -8.62
CA PRO A 823 -29.61 -3.38 -10.04
C PRO A 823 -28.57 -2.66 -10.89
N ARG A 824 -27.92 -1.59 -10.38
CA ARG A 824 -26.79 -0.95 -11.06
C ARG A 824 -25.51 -1.79 -11.01
N GLY A 825 -25.43 -2.80 -10.14
CA GLY A 825 -24.38 -3.82 -10.14
C GLY A 825 -22.98 -3.39 -9.69
N ASP A 826 -22.78 -2.10 -9.37
CA ASP A 826 -21.52 -1.57 -8.84
C ASP A 826 -21.29 -1.91 -7.36
N ASN A 827 -22.35 -2.30 -6.64
CA ASN A 827 -22.38 -2.53 -5.19
C ASN A 827 -21.68 -1.41 -4.39
N TYR A 828 -21.78 -0.17 -4.88
CA TYR A 828 -21.10 0.95 -4.26
C TYR A 828 -21.72 1.25 -2.88
N TYR A 829 -20.90 1.58 -1.88
CA TYR A 829 -21.34 1.58 -0.48
C TYR A 829 -22.44 2.60 -0.17
N THR A 830 -22.49 3.73 -0.90
CA THR A 830 -23.53 4.76 -0.73
C THR A 830 -24.88 4.35 -1.30
N ARG A 831 -24.96 3.25 -2.07
CA ARG A 831 -26.22 2.67 -2.58
C ARG A 831 -27.08 2.12 -1.45
N TYR A 832 -26.43 1.72 -0.34
CA TYR A 832 -27.03 1.02 0.79
C TYR A 832 -26.99 1.91 2.03
N PHE A 833 -28.10 2.00 2.76
CA PHE A 833 -28.20 2.86 3.94
C PHE A 833 -27.12 2.54 4.99
N PHE A 834 -26.97 1.27 5.37
CA PHE A 834 -25.91 0.86 6.30
C PHE A 834 -24.50 0.96 5.72
N GLY A 835 -24.36 0.75 4.41
CA GLY A 835 -23.08 0.96 3.73
C GLY A 835 -22.59 2.40 3.95
N MET A 836 -23.46 3.38 3.67
CA MET A 836 -23.15 4.80 3.89
C MET A 836 -22.92 5.11 5.37
N LEU A 837 -23.84 4.72 6.26
CA LEU A 837 -23.75 5.02 7.70
C LEU A 837 -22.44 4.49 8.30
N HIS A 838 -22.12 3.21 8.06
CA HIS A 838 -20.90 2.61 8.58
C HIS A 838 -19.64 3.16 7.92
N GLY A 839 -19.70 3.47 6.62
CA GLY A 839 -18.60 4.14 5.91
C GLY A 839 -18.24 5.47 6.57
N TYR A 840 -19.23 6.31 6.84
CA TYR A 840 -19.02 7.63 7.44
C TYR A 840 -18.58 7.52 8.90
N ILE A 841 -19.17 6.60 9.67
CA ILE A 841 -18.77 6.34 11.05
C ILE A 841 -17.33 5.81 11.12
N SER A 842 -16.92 4.93 10.21
CA SER A 842 -15.55 4.39 10.20
C SER A 842 -14.50 5.48 10.01
N ILE A 843 -14.80 6.49 9.20
CA ILE A 843 -13.92 7.61 8.88
C ILE A 843 -13.93 8.66 10.00
N THR A 844 -15.11 9.00 10.50
CA THR A 844 -15.29 10.20 11.33
C THR A 844 -15.39 9.92 12.82
N ARG A 845 -15.84 8.71 13.22
CA ARG A 845 -16.10 8.34 14.62
C ARG A 845 -17.01 9.33 15.38
N ARG A 846 -17.82 10.10 14.66
CA ARG A 846 -18.76 11.11 15.18
C ARG A 846 -20.19 10.74 14.83
N PRO A 847 -21.20 11.15 15.63
CA PRO A 847 -22.60 10.99 15.26
C PRO A 847 -22.90 11.61 13.89
N ILE A 848 -23.75 10.93 13.11
CA ILE A 848 -24.19 11.40 11.80
C ILE A 848 -25.49 12.20 11.93
N CYS A 849 -25.59 13.29 11.19
CA CYS A 849 -26.82 14.01 10.94
C CYS A 849 -27.16 13.83 9.45
N PHE A 850 -28.15 13.01 9.15
CA PHE A 850 -28.69 12.96 7.79
C PHE A 850 -29.47 14.26 7.56
N THR A 851 -28.88 15.17 6.79
CA THR A 851 -29.50 16.46 6.45
C THR A 851 -30.37 16.33 5.21
N GLU A 852 -30.21 15.24 4.45
CA GLU A 852 -31.11 14.80 3.37
C GLU A 852 -31.14 13.26 3.34
N LEU A 853 -32.31 12.67 3.52
CA LEU A 853 -32.53 11.24 3.32
C LEU A 853 -33.84 11.01 2.56
N GLY A 854 -33.77 10.35 1.41
CA GLY A 854 -34.93 10.16 0.56
C GLY A 854 -34.77 9.05 -0.48
N TYR A 855 -35.91 8.52 -0.89
CA TYR A 855 -36.06 7.58 -2.00
C TYR A 855 -36.94 8.25 -3.05
N VAL A 856 -36.54 8.25 -4.33
CA VAL A 856 -37.32 8.89 -5.40
C VAL A 856 -38.28 7.87 -6.05
N THR A 857 -39.50 8.31 -6.36
CA THR A 857 -40.47 7.54 -7.13
C THR A 857 -41.19 8.42 -8.16
N SER A 858 -41.43 7.88 -9.35
CA SER A 858 -42.32 8.49 -10.35
C SER A 858 -43.77 8.02 -10.24
N GLU A 859 -44.12 7.15 -9.30
CA GLU A 859 -45.50 6.66 -9.18
C GLU A 859 -46.46 7.80 -8.81
N GLY A 860 -47.44 8.06 -9.68
CA GLY A 860 -48.33 9.21 -9.59
C GLY A 860 -47.76 10.54 -10.12
N LEU A 861 -46.63 10.51 -10.84
CA LEU A 861 -45.98 11.65 -11.49
C LEU A 861 -45.60 11.29 -12.95
N PRO A 862 -45.17 12.27 -13.78
CA PRO A 862 -44.59 11.96 -15.09
C PRO A 862 -43.35 11.05 -14.96
N ASN A 863 -42.91 10.44 -16.06
CA ASN A 863 -41.71 9.58 -16.04
C ASN A 863 -40.46 10.35 -15.56
N LEU A 864 -39.55 9.65 -14.86
CA LEU A 864 -38.27 10.24 -14.45
C LEU A 864 -37.46 10.64 -15.70
N PRO A 865 -36.73 11.78 -15.64
CA PRO A 865 -35.69 12.09 -16.61
C PRO A 865 -34.66 10.97 -16.73
N GLU A 866 -33.98 10.87 -17.86
CA GLU A 866 -33.01 9.81 -18.15
C GLU A 866 -31.94 9.67 -17.07
N TYR A 867 -31.43 10.79 -16.55
CA TYR A 867 -30.44 10.80 -15.47
C TYR A 867 -30.92 10.17 -14.15
N PHE A 868 -32.24 10.12 -13.92
CA PHE A 868 -32.89 9.51 -12.76
C PHE A 868 -33.55 8.15 -13.08
N SER A 869 -33.37 7.63 -14.30
CA SER A 869 -34.02 6.40 -14.76
C SER A 869 -33.64 5.14 -13.94
N TRP A 870 -32.57 5.21 -13.15
CA TRP A 870 -32.16 4.16 -12.21
C TRP A 870 -33.21 3.89 -11.11
N ALA A 871 -34.05 4.87 -10.77
CA ALA A 871 -35.09 4.72 -9.74
C ALA A 871 -36.50 4.46 -10.28
N ARG A 872 -36.66 4.26 -11.59
CA ARG A 872 -37.98 4.16 -12.25
C ARG A 872 -38.90 3.06 -11.70
N ASN A 873 -38.33 2.08 -10.99
CA ASN A 873 -39.06 0.92 -10.47
C ASN A 873 -39.38 1.03 -8.97
N VAL A 874 -39.00 2.12 -8.29
CA VAL A 874 -39.35 2.33 -6.88
C VAL A 874 -40.82 2.73 -6.80
N THR A 875 -41.63 1.92 -6.14
CA THR A 875 -43.06 2.23 -5.92
C THR A 875 -43.25 3.24 -4.79
N LEU A 876 -44.39 3.91 -4.78
CA LEU A 876 -44.79 4.83 -3.70
C LEU A 876 -44.87 4.12 -2.35
N GLN A 877 -45.33 2.86 -2.35
CA GLN A 877 -45.35 2.03 -1.15
C GLN A 877 -43.94 1.69 -0.68
N GLN A 878 -43.01 1.37 -1.59
CA GLN A 878 -41.60 1.13 -1.26
C GLN A 878 -40.96 2.40 -0.67
N GLN A 879 -41.16 3.56 -1.29
CA GLN A 879 -40.70 4.85 -0.75
C GLN A 879 -41.18 5.05 0.69
N ALA A 880 -42.47 4.84 0.95
CA ALA A 880 -43.06 5.01 2.28
C ALA A 880 -42.47 4.02 3.31
N THR A 881 -42.43 2.73 2.97
CA THR A 881 -41.92 1.68 3.85
C THR A 881 -40.43 1.85 4.13
N TRP A 882 -39.61 2.09 3.09
CA TRP A 882 -38.16 2.23 3.23
C TRP A 882 -37.76 3.47 3.99
N LEU A 883 -38.50 4.57 3.85
CA LEU A 883 -38.24 5.77 4.64
C LEU A 883 -38.48 5.53 6.14
N ALA A 884 -39.59 4.86 6.50
CA ALA A 884 -39.88 4.50 7.88
C ALA A 884 -38.86 3.50 8.45
N GLN A 885 -38.46 2.51 7.65
CA GLN A 885 -37.39 1.57 8.02
C GLN A 885 -36.04 2.28 8.21
N ALA A 886 -35.66 3.20 7.32
CA ALA A 886 -34.41 3.94 7.45
C ALA A 886 -34.41 4.79 8.72
N ALA A 887 -35.53 5.42 9.08
CA ALA A 887 -35.67 6.15 10.33
C ALA A 887 -35.58 5.25 11.58
N ALA A 888 -36.19 4.06 11.53
CA ALA A 888 -36.09 3.07 12.60
C ALA A 888 -34.65 2.57 12.76
N LEU A 889 -33.99 2.18 11.67
CA LEU A 889 -32.60 1.71 11.66
C LEU A 889 -31.62 2.80 12.10
N ALA A 890 -31.82 4.04 11.65
CA ALA A 890 -31.09 5.20 12.14
C ALA A 890 -31.22 5.32 13.66
N SER A 891 -32.44 5.18 14.20
CA SER A 891 -32.69 5.22 15.63
C SER A 891 -32.00 4.10 16.40
N GLN A 892 -32.06 2.88 15.87
CA GLN A 892 -31.52 1.69 16.53
C GLN A 892 -29.99 1.65 16.50
N SER A 893 -29.36 2.26 15.51
CA SER A 893 -27.90 2.31 15.37
C SER A 893 -27.20 2.99 16.55
N GLY A 894 -27.86 3.93 17.24
CA GLY A 894 -27.23 4.81 18.22
C GLY A 894 -26.19 5.78 17.62
N GLN A 895 -26.01 5.78 16.30
CA GLN A 895 -24.99 6.54 15.57
C GLN A 895 -25.54 7.76 14.85
N VAL A 896 -26.88 7.89 14.77
CA VAL A 896 -27.55 9.01 14.11
C VAL A 896 -28.14 9.96 15.14
N ARG A 897 -27.77 11.25 15.06
CA ARG A 897 -28.26 12.32 15.93
C ARG A 897 -29.57 12.94 15.41
N LEU A 898 -29.68 13.12 14.09
CA LEU A 898 -30.80 13.79 13.43
C LEU A 898 -31.01 13.18 12.04
N LEU A 899 -32.27 13.02 11.63
CA LEU A 899 -32.64 12.62 10.27
C LEU A 899 -33.66 13.59 9.69
N ILE A 900 -33.30 14.23 8.58
CA ILE A 900 -34.16 15.11 7.80
C ILE A 900 -34.57 14.40 6.52
N VAL A 901 -35.87 14.23 6.32
CA VAL A 901 -36.45 13.67 5.10
C VAL A 901 -36.27 14.65 3.95
N TRP A 902 -35.71 14.16 2.85
CA TRP A 902 -35.67 14.80 1.54
C TRP A 902 -36.76 14.18 0.66
N ASN A 903 -37.89 14.84 0.43
CA ASN A 903 -38.35 16.12 1.01
C ASN A 903 -39.86 16.09 1.29
N ILE A 904 -40.42 17.18 1.82
CA ILE A 904 -41.82 17.21 2.24
C ILE A 904 -42.77 17.60 1.10
N ASP A 905 -42.58 18.77 0.50
CA ASP A 905 -43.62 19.46 -0.27
C ASP A 905 -43.13 20.05 -1.60
N PHE A 906 -41.95 19.67 -2.10
CA PHE A 906 -41.41 20.24 -3.32
C PHE A 906 -42.24 19.82 -4.55
N THR A 907 -42.43 20.74 -5.49
CA THR A 907 -43.23 20.54 -6.70
C THR A 907 -42.40 20.58 -7.99
N HIS A 908 -41.11 20.87 -7.90
CA HIS A 908 -40.23 20.93 -9.07
C HIS A 908 -40.02 19.53 -9.68
N TYR A 909 -40.36 19.36 -10.96
CA TYR A 909 -40.24 18.11 -11.69
C TYR A 909 -39.63 18.34 -13.08
N GLY A 910 -38.34 18.68 -13.10
CA GLY A 910 -37.55 18.99 -14.29
C GLY A 910 -36.37 18.05 -14.47
N ALA A 911 -35.22 18.57 -14.93
CA ALA A 911 -33.97 17.79 -15.03
C ALA A 911 -33.48 17.25 -13.67
N ASP A 912 -33.83 17.94 -12.59
CA ASP A 912 -33.73 17.48 -11.21
C ASP A 912 -35.16 17.29 -10.66
N PRO A 913 -35.70 16.05 -10.61
CA PRO A 913 -37.10 15.78 -10.29
C PRO A 913 -37.35 15.75 -8.78
N GLN A 914 -37.13 16.86 -8.09
CA GLN A 914 -37.24 16.99 -6.62
C GLN A 914 -38.63 16.58 -6.08
N ALA A 915 -39.71 16.78 -6.84
CA ALA A 915 -41.05 16.33 -6.45
C ALA A 915 -41.21 14.80 -6.45
N GLY A 916 -40.30 14.06 -7.10
CA GLY A 916 -40.24 12.60 -6.99
C GLY A 916 -39.77 12.12 -5.61
N TYR A 917 -39.03 12.95 -4.87
CA TYR A 917 -38.65 12.72 -3.47
C TYR A 917 -39.70 13.23 -2.47
N ALA A 918 -40.63 14.08 -2.90
CA ALA A 918 -41.62 14.68 -2.01
C ALA A 918 -42.60 13.63 -1.46
N ILE A 919 -42.66 13.53 -0.13
CA ILE A 919 -43.55 12.57 0.55
C ILE A 919 -45.01 13.02 0.57
N VAL A 920 -45.28 14.32 0.46
CA VAL A 920 -46.64 14.84 0.24
C VAL A 920 -46.91 14.87 -1.26
N ARG A 921 -47.83 14.03 -1.70
CA ARG A 921 -48.17 13.82 -3.12
C ARG A 921 -49.05 14.95 -3.67
N PRO A 922 -49.13 15.15 -5.00
CA PRO A 922 -49.92 16.25 -5.58
C PRO A 922 -51.39 16.27 -5.13
N ASP A 923 -51.98 15.09 -4.92
CA ASP A 923 -53.34 14.90 -4.42
C ASP A 923 -53.51 15.18 -2.91
N GLY A 924 -52.42 15.49 -2.20
CA GLY A 924 -52.40 15.78 -0.78
C GLY A 924 -52.23 14.54 0.11
N SER A 925 -52.17 13.33 -0.46
CA SER A 925 -51.87 12.12 0.29
C SER A 925 -50.42 12.10 0.77
N CYS A 926 -50.15 11.41 1.88
CA CYS A 926 -48.78 11.19 2.37
C CYS A 926 -48.61 9.78 2.96
N PRO A 927 -48.46 8.74 2.13
CA PRO A 927 -48.26 7.37 2.61
C PRO A 927 -47.04 7.22 3.54
N ALA A 928 -45.95 7.93 3.26
CA ALA A 928 -44.76 7.91 4.10
C ALA A 928 -45.00 8.58 5.48
N CYS A 929 -45.87 9.60 5.56
CA CYS A 929 -46.25 10.19 6.84
C CYS A 929 -46.96 9.16 7.73
N ASN A 930 -47.86 8.36 7.14
CA ASN A 930 -48.55 7.29 7.86
C ASN A 930 -47.57 6.20 8.31
N ALA A 931 -46.63 5.80 7.46
CA ALA A 931 -45.61 4.80 7.79
C ALA A 931 -44.67 5.28 8.91
N LEU A 932 -44.23 6.53 8.86
CA LEU A 932 -43.40 7.15 9.91
C LEU A 932 -44.16 7.29 11.23
N ALA A 933 -45.43 7.69 11.17
CA ALA A 933 -46.29 7.79 12.35
C ALA A 933 -46.51 6.42 13.01
N ALA A 934 -46.71 5.36 12.21
CA ALA A 934 -46.93 4.01 12.70
C ALA A 934 -45.68 3.37 13.33
N ALA A 935 -44.49 3.76 12.90
CA ALA A 935 -43.20 3.25 13.39
C ALA A 935 -42.66 4.01 14.62
N ARG A 936 -43.28 5.14 14.97
CA ARG A 936 -43.03 5.87 16.21
C ARG A 936 -43.84 5.30 17.37
#